data_AF-A0A0H5CSD0-F1
#
_entry.id   AF-A0A0H5CSD0-F1
#
_cell.length_a   1.000
_cell.length_b   1.000
_cell.length_c   1.000
_cell.angle_alpha   90.00
_cell.angle_beta   90.00
_cell.angle_gamma   90.00
#
_symmetry.space_group_name_H-M   'P 1'
#
loop_
_entity.id
_entity.type
_entity.pdbx_description
1 polymer ?
#
loop_
_entity_poly.entity_id
_entity_poly.type
_entity_poly.pdbx_seq_one_letter_code
_entity_poly.pdbx_strand_id
1 'polypeptide(L)'
;MKRSMSTALLAAAVAAGALVVSLPAGAAPTISAAQQAQVAAAAAADNFVRGNSQRFLTSQQDEVQQVKVDSSDNGLQYISYERKHRGLPVVGGDFVVVTNASANVVNSSVAQETVLDVAVSPRITVEAARATAKRHLPHVDSQRSSRLVVLAWGTPKLAWEIVMEGRTASAPSVLHVFVDALTGSVIDEYDEVKAGTGRGYYNGDVTIQTSGSGSSYTMTDTTRSGLKCGGQNGSAYTGTDDAWGNATGTDLETACVDAMYAAQKEWDMLSAWLGRNGFNGQGGAFPARVGLAQVNAFWNGSYTNYGHSQDNQRQVVPIDVVAHEYGHAIFQNTPGGAGSGNENGGLNESTGDIFGALTEFYANNANDPGDYLVGEEVNLVGNGPIRNMYNPSALSDPNCYSSSIPNTEVHAAAGPQNHWFYLLAEGSAPGGGKPNSPICTGGPASVTGIGIQNAGKIFMNGLLSKTSTWNHAKARVATLAAAKNLWPNDCTNFNATKNAWLAVSVPAQAGEATCTGTPTNDFSVSASPTSGTIPAGGGSVTSTIGTTTTSGSAQTVNLSASGLPSGVTAAFNPTSVTSGSSSTLTLTSTAAAAAGTYNVTITGAGSVSRTTTFALTIGPGGPGGSCEGSNTNALAIPDNTTVESSITISGCSGNASATSTIPVDINHTWRGDVVIDLVAPDGTAYRLKNSSSNDSADNIKQTFTANLSSEVANGTWKLRIQDVATNDTGTLNNWSLKVGDGSTPVNDFSIATSPTSGSVQAGASATTTVSTTTTSGSAQTVNLTASGLPAGVTASFSPTSVTSGNSSTLTLATTAAAAAGNYNVTITGTGSVTKTANYALTVTGTTPNPGIPDIDIAKVQAHLNEFGTIAANNGGNRRSTSAGYRASLAYVKGKLQAAGYTVTEQTCTSGCTSGSGNNLIAEWPHGNANTVYMFGAHLDGVSAGPGINDNGSGSGALLEAALVLAEKNPTMTNRVRFGWWTDEEQGLNGSEFYVNNLPSTEKAKIKAYYNFDMVGSKNGGYFINNINSAASAPMKAYYDSLNIQPEENTEGQGRSDDYSFQQGGIPTSGYAMGASARKTSAQATKWGGTANAAYDACYHASCDTTSNISATHLNRAADGIAYTIWKQAVSGGTPPPPPGCAGTNTNAVNIPDNTTVESAITIANCSSAPSATATVPVDINHTWRGDVVIDLIAPDGSAYRLKNSSSNDSADNVKQTFTVNLSGETSNGTWKLRVQDIATNDTGVINSWSLNL
;
A
#
# COMPACT_ATOMS: atom_id res chain seq x y z
N MET A 1 0.46 0.40 82.58
CA MET A 1 -0.08 -0.52 83.59
C MET A 1 -1.59 -0.67 83.37
N LYS A 2 -2.07 -1.93 83.32
CA LYS A 2 -3.40 -2.53 83.63
C LYS A 2 -4.69 -1.66 83.56
N ARG A 3 -5.91 -2.13 83.17
CA ARG A 3 -6.52 -3.26 82.42
C ARG A 3 -8.06 -3.12 82.62
N SER A 4 -8.90 -3.60 81.69
CA SER A 4 -10.25 -4.27 81.87
C SER A 4 -11.32 -3.78 80.84
N MET A 5 -11.65 -4.56 79.78
CA MET A 5 -12.79 -5.53 79.55
C MET A 5 -14.04 -4.88 78.89
N SER A 6 -14.86 -5.42 77.96
CA SER A 6 -15.03 -6.66 77.12
C SER A 6 -16.10 -6.29 76.01
N THR A 7 -16.29 -6.91 74.83
CA THR A 7 -16.90 -8.23 74.48
C THR A 7 -16.96 -8.33 72.92
N ALA A 8 -16.36 -9.33 72.26
CA ALA A 8 -16.95 -10.54 71.61
C ALA A 8 -17.37 -10.44 70.12
N LEU A 9 -16.74 -11.26 69.26
CA LEU A 9 -17.36 -11.84 68.04
C LEU A 9 -16.63 -13.15 67.65
N LEU A 10 -17.40 -14.22 67.52
CA LEU A 10 -17.01 -15.59 67.17
C LEU A 10 -17.46 -15.92 65.74
N ALA A 11 -16.68 -16.72 65.03
CA ALA A 11 -16.96 -17.28 63.71
C ALA A 11 -17.76 -18.60 63.78
N ALA A 12 -18.58 -18.89 62.75
CA ALA A 12 -18.87 -20.23 62.24
C ALA A 12 -19.63 -20.16 60.88
N ALA A 13 -19.26 -21.07 59.97
CA ALA A 13 -19.75 -21.25 58.59
C ALA A 13 -20.95 -22.21 58.49
N VAL A 14 -21.72 -22.19 57.38
CA VAL A 14 -22.12 -23.35 56.53
C VAL A 14 -22.66 -22.83 55.16
N ALA A 15 -22.38 -23.61 54.11
CA ALA A 15 -22.59 -23.41 52.68
C ALA A 15 -24.06 -23.45 52.16
N ALA A 16 -24.29 -22.85 50.98
CA ALA A 16 -25.33 -23.23 50.03
C ALA A 16 -24.81 -23.06 48.59
N GLY A 17 -24.91 -24.13 47.80
CA GLY A 17 -24.48 -24.17 46.41
C GLY A 17 -25.42 -23.44 45.45
N ALA A 18 -24.87 -22.95 44.35
CA ALA A 18 -25.62 -22.48 43.19
C ALA A 18 -24.99 -23.07 41.92
N LEU A 19 -25.85 -23.66 41.07
CA LEU A 19 -25.54 -24.19 39.75
C LEU A 19 -24.78 -23.15 38.90
N VAL A 20 -23.65 -23.56 38.31
CA VAL A 20 -23.03 -22.83 37.21
C VAL A 20 -23.73 -23.28 35.92
N VAL A 21 -24.64 -22.45 35.41
CA VAL A 21 -25.11 -22.55 34.02
C VAL A 21 -23.99 -22.03 33.13
N SER A 22 -23.46 -22.89 32.25
CA SER A 22 -22.46 -22.53 31.24
C SER A 22 -23.08 -21.66 30.14
N LEU A 23 -23.07 -20.35 30.39
CA LEU A 23 -22.83 -19.27 29.42
C LEU A 23 -21.81 -19.57 28.30
N PRO A 24 -22.10 -19.65 26.99
CA PRO A 24 -21.02 -19.44 26.03
C PRO A 24 -20.47 -18.02 26.25
N ALA A 25 -19.16 -17.92 26.49
CA ALA A 25 -18.47 -16.64 26.62
C ALA A 25 -18.58 -15.89 25.28
N GLY A 26 -19.60 -15.04 25.17
CA GLY A 26 -19.67 -14.05 24.10
C GLY A 26 -18.45 -13.14 24.22
N ALA A 27 -17.76 -12.93 23.10
CA ALA A 27 -16.65 -12.00 23.02
C ALA A 27 -17.06 -10.65 23.64
N ALA A 28 -16.33 -10.23 24.68
CA ALA A 28 -16.50 -8.89 25.23
C ALA A 28 -16.24 -7.87 24.11
N PRO A 29 -17.05 -6.79 24.02
CA PRO A 29 -16.85 -5.78 22.98
C PRO A 29 -15.45 -5.17 23.14
N THR A 30 -14.66 -5.22 22.08
CA THR A 30 -13.35 -4.58 22.03
C THR A 30 -13.52 -3.06 22.06
N ILE A 31 -13.29 -2.46 23.23
CA ILE A 31 -13.22 -1.00 23.38
C ILE A 31 -12.06 -0.44 22.55
N SER A 32 -12.34 0.62 21.80
CA SER A 32 -11.40 1.24 20.87
C SER A 32 -10.14 1.77 21.58
N ALA A 33 -9.06 2.00 20.84
CA ALA A 33 -7.84 2.59 21.39
C ALA A 33 -8.09 3.97 22.03
N ALA A 34 -9.03 4.76 21.47
CA ALA A 34 -9.45 6.02 22.05
C ALA A 34 -10.17 5.84 23.41
N GLN A 35 -11.05 4.83 23.51
CA GLN A 35 -11.70 4.49 24.78
C GLN A 35 -10.72 3.95 25.82
N GLN A 36 -9.71 3.16 25.42
CA GLN A 36 -8.66 2.69 26.34
C GLN A 36 -7.78 3.84 26.85
N ALA A 37 -7.44 4.82 25.99
CA ALA A 37 -6.70 6.01 26.39
C ALA A 37 -7.50 6.88 27.37
N GLN A 38 -8.81 7.06 27.14
CA GLN A 38 -9.70 7.77 28.06
C GLN A 38 -9.80 7.06 29.43
N VAL A 39 -9.85 5.73 29.45
CA VAL A 39 -9.88 4.94 30.70
C VAL A 39 -8.56 5.04 31.47
N ALA A 40 -7.42 5.00 30.78
CA ALA A 40 -6.11 5.15 31.42
C ALA A 40 -5.90 6.57 31.98
N ALA A 41 -6.31 7.60 31.23
CA ALA A 41 -6.27 9.00 31.64
C ALA A 41 -7.19 9.30 32.84
N ALA A 42 -8.41 8.76 32.81
CA ALA A 42 -9.35 8.78 33.91
C ALA A 42 -8.73 8.19 35.19
N ALA A 43 -8.16 6.98 35.10
CA ALA A 43 -7.53 6.31 36.23
C ALA A 43 -6.32 7.08 36.80
N ALA A 44 -5.52 7.70 35.94
CA ALA A 44 -4.39 8.52 36.36
C ALA A 44 -4.83 9.83 37.05
N ALA A 45 -5.85 10.50 36.52
CA ALA A 45 -6.45 11.66 37.14
C ALA A 45 -7.03 11.32 38.52
N ASP A 46 -7.72 10.19 38.65
CA ASP A 46 -8.30 9.70 39.89
C ASP A 46 -7.24 9.45 40.98
N ASN A 47 -6.13 8.81 40.61
CA ASN A 47 -5.00 8.61 41.50
C ASN A 47 -4.38 9.94 41.94
N PHE A 48 -4.27 10.90 41.02
CA PHE A 48 -3.76 12.23 41.33
C PHE A 48 -4.67 13.01 42.28
N VAL A 49 -6.00 12.98 42.06
CA VAL A 49 -6.98 13.64 42.94
C VAL A 49 -6.92 13.06 44.35
N ARG A 50 -6.91 11.73 44.49
CA ARG A 50 -6.78 11.06 45.81
C ARG A 50 -5.49 11.42 46.54
N GLY A 51 -4.38 11.55 45.81
CA GLY A 51 -3.08 11.90 46.38
C GLY A 51 -2.91 13.39 46.72
N ASN A 52 -3.80 14.28 46.25
CA ASN A 52 -3.61 15.73 46.30
C ASN A 52 -4.85 16.48 46.82
N SER A 53 -5.53 15.95 47.84
CA SER A 53 -6.76 16.52 48.42
C SER A 53 -6.68 18.02 48.77
N GLN A 54 -5.52 18.50 49.23
CA GLN A 54 -5.30 19.92 49.55
C GLN A 54 -5.37 20.82 48.32
N ARG A 55 -4.90 20.36 47.15
CA ARG A 55 -4.93 21.11 45.88
C ARG A 55 -6.35 21.31 45.37
N PHE A 56 -7.23 20.34 45.65
CA PHE A 56 -8.63 20.36 45.26
C PHE A 56 -9.54 20.87 46.38
N LEU A 57 -8.99 21.33 47.51
CA LEU A 57 -9.76 21.84 48.66
C LEU A 57 -10.85 20.87 49.13
N THR A 58 -10.60 19.56 49.07
CA THR A 58 -11.57 18.53 49.49
C THR A 58 -11.53 18.33 51.01
N SER A 59 -12.70 18.35 51.65
CA SER A 59 -12.88 17.99 53.06
C SER A 59 -13.10 16.48 53.23
N GLN A 60 -13.05 15.96 54.46
CA GLN A 60 -13.43 14.56 54.74
C GLN A 60 -14.92 14.26 54.50
N GLN A 61 -15.73 15.30 54.30
CA GLN A 61 -17.16 15.21 54.08
C GLN A 61 -17.52 15.38 52.61
N ASP A 62 -16.52 15.51 51.75
CA ASP A 62 -16.69 15.66 50.31
C ASP A 62 -16.58 14.30 49.60
N GLU A 63 -17.49 14.07 48.66
CA GLU A 63 -17.39 12.99 47.68
C GLU A 63 -17.13 13.63 46.32
N VAL A 64 -16.02 13.27 45.67
CA VAL A 64 -15.70 13.73 44.32
C VAL A 64 -15.90 12.60 43.33
N GLN A 65 -16.58 12.88 42.24
CA GLN A 65 -16.93 11.90 41.21
C GLN A 65 -16.50 12.41 39.86
N GLN A 66 -15.85 11.55 39.09
CA GLN A 66 -15.56 11.81 37.70
C GLN A 66 -16.85 11.79 36.86
N VAL A 67 -17.01 12.79 36.00
CA VAL A 67 -18.24 12.98 35.19
C VAL A 67 -17.98 12.73 33.72
N LYS A 68 -16.85 13.23 33.19
CA LYS A 68 -16.56 13.19 31.76
C LYS A 68 -15.06 13.17 31.47
N VAL A 69 -14.70 12.56 30.34
CA VAL A 69 -13.37 12.68 29.73
C VAL A 69 -13.55 13.27 28.34
N ASP A 70 -12.99 14.45 28.10
CA ASP A 70 -12.93 15.09 26.79
C ASP A 70 -11.52 14.96 26.21
N SER A 71 -11.43 14.51 24.98
CA SER A 71 -10.16 14.33 24.27
C SER A 71 -9.94 15.49 23.30
N SER A 72 -8.70 15.98 23.23
CA SER A 72 -8.25 16.91 22.19
C SER A 72 -7.34 16.21 21.18
N ASP A 73 -7.23 16.79 19.99
CA ASP A 73 -6.42 16.24 18.89
C ASP A 73 -4.91 16.15 19.20
N ASN A 74 -4.43 16.83 20.24
CA ASN A 74 -3.04 16.76 20.72
C ASN A 74 -2.82 15.67 21.78
N GLY A 75 -3.79 14.80 22.01
CA GLY A 75 -3.70 13.72 22.99
C GLY A 75 -3.82 14.18 24.45
N LEU A 76 -4.14 15.46 24.71
CA LEU A 76 -4.56 15.89 26.04
C LEU A 76 -5.96 15.36 26.34
N GLN A 77 -6.12 14.85 27.55
CA GLN A 77 -7.39 14.39 28.09
C GLN A 77 -7.80 15.31 29.23
N TYR A 78 -9.02 15.82 29.18
CA TYR A 78 -9.61 16.71 30.18
C TYR A 78 -10.64 15.92 30.97
N ILE A 79 -10.33 15.65 32.24
CA ILE A 79 -11.15 14.85 33.13
C ILE A 79 -11.89 15.79 34.07
N SER A 80 -13.22 15.89 33.92
CA SER A 80 -14.07 16.76 34.73
C SER A 80 -14.60 16.01 35.95
N TYR A 81 -14.58 16.67 37.10
CA TYR A 81 -15.07 16.17 38.38
C TYR A 81 -16.18 17.04 38.94
N GLU A 82 -17.25 16.40 39.41
CA GLU A 82 -18.27 17.01 40.25
C GLU A 82 -18.05 16.62 41.72
N ARG A 83 -18.63 17.40 42.63
CA ARG A 83 -18.51 17.22 44.07
C ARG A 83 -19.86 17.15 44.75
N LYS A 84 -19.96 16.33 45.78
CA LYS A 84 -20.99 16.41 46.81
C LYS A 84 -20.37 16.73 48.18
N HIS A 85 -21.02 17.57 48.98
CA HIS A 85 -20.65 17.84 50.37
C HIS A 85 -21.75 17.29 51.30
N ARG A 86 -21.39 16.33 52.16
CA ARG A 86 -22.34 15.58 53.02
C ARG A 86 -23.55 15.04 52.24
N GLY A 87 -23.32 14.55 51.03
CA GLY A 87 -24.33 13.99 50.13
C GLY A 87 -25.12 14.99 49.28
N LEU A 88 -24.89 16.31 49.43
CA LEU A 88 -25.53 17.33 48.59
C LEU A 88 -24.66 17.77 47.42
N PRO A 89 -25.19 17.96 46.20
CA PRO A 89 -24.45 18.52 45.07
C PRO A 89 -23.84 19.88 45.41
N VAL A 90 -22.61 20.12 44.95
CA VAL A 90 -21.93 21.41 45.11
C VAL A 90 -21.91 22.14 43.77
N VAL A 91 -22.49 23.33 43.70
CA VAL A 91 -22.45 24.19 42.51
C VAL A 91 -21.25 25.12 42.63
N GLY A 92 -20.39 25.15 41.60
CA GLY A 92 -19.09 25.85 41.61
C GLY A 92 -18.01 25.14 42.44
N GLY A 93 -18.21 23.87 42.78
CA GLY A 93 -17.25 23.03 43.50
C GLY A 93 -16.51 22.02 42.60
N ASP A 94 -16.75 22.10 41.29
CA ASP A 94 -16.18 21.27 40.26
C ASP A 94 -14.72 21.64 39.95
N PHE A 95 -14.04 20.71 39.29
CA PHE A 95 -12.64 20.88 38.91
C PHE A 95 -12.29 19.99 37.73
N VAL A 96 -11.21 20.33 37.02
CA VAL A 96 -10.72 19.58 35.86
C VAL A 96 -9.27 19.17 36.09
N VAL A 97 -8.95 17.93 35.77
CA VAL A 97 -7.58 17.42 35.70
C VAL A 97 -7.23 17.15 34.25
N VAL A 98 -6.08 17.65 33.80
CA VAL A 98 -5.61 17.47 32.43
C VAL A 98 -4.44 16.50 32.42
N THR A 99 -4.53 15.46 31.61
CA THR A 99 -3.43 14.52 31.36
C THR A 99 -2.95 14.59 29.92
N ASN A 100 -1.70 14.20 29.66
CA ASN A 100 -1.20 14.01 28.31
C ASN A 100 -1.46 12.59 27.77
N ALA A 101 -1.07 12.32 26.53
CA ALA A 101 -1.32 11.04 25.85
C ALA A 101 -0.70 9.82 26.57
N SER A 102 0.26 10.03 27.47
CA SER A 102 0.88 9.01 28.32
C SER A 102 0.23 8.90 29.70
N ALA A 103 -0.95 9.50 29.89
CA ALA A 103 -1.69 9.59 31.15
C ALA A 103 -0.95 10.30 32.31
N ASN A 104 0.05 11.15 32.01
CA ASN A 104 0.67 11.97 33.04
C ASN A 104 -0.17 13.24 33.27
N VAL A 105 -0.43 13.59 34.53
CA VAL A 105 -1.11 14.86 34.87
C VAL A 105 -0.20 16.03 34.56
N VAL A 106 -0.66 16.91 33.67
CA VAL A 106 0.09 18.09 33.19
C VAL A 106 -0.52 19.40 33.66
N ASN A 107 -1.81 19.41 34.01
CA ASN A 107 -2.46 20.59 34.58
C ASN A 107 -3.69 20.22 35.43
N SER A 108 -4.17 21.15 36.25
CA SER A 108 -5.47 21.05 36.92
C SER A 108 -6.03 22.44 37.20
N SER A 109 -7.35 22.59 37.15
CA SER A 109 -8.08 23.81 37.55
C SER A 109 -9.18 23.47 38.55
N VAL A 110 -9.43 24.33 39.53
CA VAL A 110 -10.40 24.12 40.63
C VAL A 110 -11.26 25.36 40.78
N ALA A 111 -12.59 25.21 40.75
CA ALA A 111 -13.53 26.34 40.85
C ALA A 111 -13.69 26.88 42.28
N GLN A 112 -13.56 26.00 43.28
CA GLN A 112 -13.74 26.34 44.69
C GLN A 112 -12.57 27.16 45.24
N GLU A 113 -12.85 28.15 46.09
CA GLU A 113 -11.83 29.04 46.67
C GLU A 113 -11.43 28.66 48.11
N THR A 114 -12.34 28.02 48.86
CA THR A 114 -12.12 27.65 50.28
C THR A 114 -12.64 26.24 50.55
N VAL A 115 -12.03 25.49 51.47
CA VAL A 115 -12.57 24.18 51.91
C VAL A 115 -13.98 24.35 52.49
N LEU A 116 -14.90 23.47 52.10
CA LEU A 116 -16.30 23.54 52.53
C LEU A 116 -16.46 23.06 53.98
N ASP A 117 -17.14 23.88 54.80
CA ASP A 117 -17.68 23.51 56.10
C ASP A 117 -19.09 24.13 56.25
N VAL A 118 -20.06 23.51 55.57
CA VAL A 118 -21.44 24.03 55.51
C VAL A 118 -22.39 23.01 56.13
N ALA A 119 -23.24 23.46 57.04
CA ALA A 119 -24.33 22.63 57.55
C ALA A 119 -25.37 22.36 56.46
N VAL A 120 -25.82 21.11 56.35
CA VAL A 120 -26.72 20.64 55.27
C VAL A 120 -28.18 20.51 55.68
N SER A 121 -28.55 21.07 56.83
CA SER A 121 -29.93 21.07 57.31
C SER A 121 -30.62 22.38 56.92
N PRO A 122 -31.58 22.36 55.97
CA PRO A 122 -32.32 23.56 55.58
C PRO A 122 -33.30 23.97 56.68
N ARG A 123 -33.45 25.29 56.91
CA ARG A 123 -34.49 25.85 57.79
C ARG A 123 -35.77 26.19 57.02
N ILE A 124 -35.61 26.56 55.74
CA ILE A 124 -36.70 26.91 54.85
C ILE A 124 -37.04 25.68 53.98
N THR A 125 -38.33 25.39 53.80
CA THR A 125 -38.77 24.26 52.98
C THR A 125 -38.58 24.55 51.48
N VAL A 126 -38.51 23.49 50.67
CA VAL A 126 -38.41 23.64 49.21
C VAL A 126 -39.63 24.37 48.62
N GLU A 127 -40.82 24.22 49.22
CA GLU A 127 -42.03 24.94 48.82
C GLU A 127 -41.92 26.45 49.02
N ALA A 128 -41.33 26.88 50.14
CA ALA A 128 -41.10 28.30 50.43
C ALA A 128 -40.00 28.90 49.52
N ALA A 129 -38.98 28.11 49.18
CA ALA A 129 -37.97 28.50 48.19
C ALA A 129 -38.56 28.62 46.77
N ARG A 130 -39.40 27.67 46.35
CA ARG A 130 -40.13 27.74 45.08
C ARG A 130 -41.05 28.95 45.01
N ALA A 131 -41.78 29.25 46.08
CA ALA A 131 -42.62 30.45 46.14
C ALA A 131 -41.81 31.75 46.02
N THR A 132 -40.55 31.74 46.48
CA THR A 132 -39.62 32.85 46.30
C THR A 132 -39.13 32.93 44.87
N ALA A 133 -38.62 31.84 44.30
CA ALA A 133 -38.16 31.78 42.91
C ALA A 133 -39.25 32.20 41.91
N LYS A 134 -40.49 31.74 42.07
CA LYS A 134 -41.61 32.07 41.16
C LYS A 134 -41.92 33.57 41.07
N ARG A 135 -41.53 34.39 42.05
CA ARG A 135 -41.71 35.85 41.96
C ARG A 135 -40.74 36.51 40.98
N HIS A 136 -39.71 35.78 40.54
CA HIS A 136 -38.64 36.28 39.67
C HIS A 136 -38.87 35.92 38.20
N LEU A 137 -39.87 35.10 37.88
CA LEU A 137 -40.27 34.80 36.49
C LEU A 137 -41.74 35.21 36.27
N PRO A 138 -42.04 36.17 35.37
CA PRO A 138 -43.40 36.70 35.18
C PRO A 138 -44.44 35.64 34.78
N HIS A 139 -44.05 34.69 33.93
CA HIS A 139 -44.89 33.57 33.55
C HIS A 139 -44.09 32.27 33.67
N VAL A 140 -44.54 31.35 34.52
CA VAL A 140 -43.90 30.05 34.72
C VAL A 140 -44.75 29.00 34.01
N ASP A 141 -44.21 28.44 32.92
CA ASP A 141 -44.86 27.37 32.15
C ASP A 141 -44.68 26.02 32.86
N SER A 142 -43.47 25.76 33.38
CA SER A 142 -43.12 24.51 34.04
C SER A 142 -42.04 24.72 35.11
N GLN A 143 -41.95 23.80 36.07
CA GLN A 143 -40.86 23.82 37.04
C GLN A 143 -40.00 22.57 36.82
N ARG A 144 -38.84 22.77 36.20
CA ARG A 144 -37.96 21.71 35.73
C ARG A 144 -37.31 20.94 36.88
N SER A 145 -36.83 21.64 37.91
CA SER A 145 -36.21 20.97 39.06
C SER A 145 -36.25 21.81 40.34
N SER A 146 -36.10 21.14 41.48
CA SER A 146 -35.77 21.78 42.75
C SER A 146 -34.89 20.86 43.57
N ARG A 147 -33.72 21.33 43.96
CA ARG A 147 -32.77 20.54 44.74
C ARG A 147 -32.04 21.38 45.75
N LEU A 148 -31.67 20.76 46.86
CA LEU A 148 -30.81 21.36 47.87
C LEU A 148 -29.35 21.19 47.42
N VAL A 149 -28.61 22.29 47.39
CA VAL A 149 -27.22 22.37 46.92
C VAL A 149 -26.36 23.16 47.90
N VAL A 150 -25.06 22.97 47.83
CA VAL A 150 -24.07 23.85 48.46
C VAL A 150 -23.46 24.73 47.37
N LEU A 151 -23.49 26.05 47.55
CA LEU A 151 -22.80 26.98 46.66
C LEU A 151 -21.37 27.19 47.17
N ALA A 152 -20.38 27.06 46.29
CA ALA A 152 -18.97 27.08 46.66
C ALA A 152 -18.22 28.37 46.26
N TRP A 153 -18.89 29.35 45.64
CA TRP A 153 -18.33 30.66 45.35
C TRP A 153 -18.60 31.69 46.46
N GLY A 154 -17.64 32.58 46.69
CA GLY A 154 -17.70 33.54 47.80
C GLY A 154 -17.70 32.84 49.16
N THR A 155 -18.60 33.24 50.06
CA THR A 155 -18.80 32.50 51.33
C THR A 155 -19.72 31.31 51.08
N PRO A 156 -19.28 30.05 51.32
CA PRO A 156 -20.09 28.88 51.03
C PRO A 156 -21.42 28.87 51.78
N LYS A 157 -22.50 28.52 51.09
CA LYS A 157 -23.88 28.55 51.63
C LYS A 157 -24.70 27.35 51.21
N LEU A 158 -25.64 26.96 52.06
CA LEU A 158 -26.69 26.01 51.73
C LEU A 158 -27.82 26.73 50.99
N ALA A 159 -28.18 26.26 49.80
CA ALA A 159 -29.18 26.89 48.94
C ALA A 159 -30.16 25.87 48.33
N TRP A 160 -31.38 26.30 48.06
CA TRP A 160 -32.29 25.62 47.15
C TRP A 160 -32.08 26.17 45.74
N GLU A 161 -31.65 25.34 44.80
CA GLU A 161 -31.68 25.66 43.38
C GLU A 161 -33.06 25.33 42.83
N ILE A 162 -33.77 26.34 42.33
CA ILE A 162 -35.07 26.19 41.68
C ILE A 162 -34.90 26.54 40.21
N VAL A 163 -35.18 25.58 39.33
CA VAL A 163 -35.14 25.79 37.87
C VAL A 163 -36.55 25.85 37.35
N MET A 164 -36.88 26.94 36.68
CA MET A 164 -38.21 27.21 36.14
C MET A 164 -38.11 27.47 34.65
N GLU A 165 -38.99 26.84 33.89
CA GLU A 165 -39.18 27.15 32.47
C GLU A 165 -40.41 28.04 32.35
N GLY A 166 -40.33 29.03 31.48
CA GLY A 166 -41.43 29.94 31.27
C GLY A 166 -41.05 31.04 30.33
N ARG A 167 -41.57 32.22 30.59
CA ARG A 167 -41.38 33.39 29.73
C ARG A 167 -41.21 34.63 30.58
N THR A 168 -40.32 35.49 30.13
CA THR A 168 -40.38 36.91 30.47
C THR A 168 -41.54 37.56 29.71
N ALA A 169 -41.69 38.88 29.79
CA ALA A 169 -42.72 39.58 29.02
C ALA A 169 -42.56 39.42 27.49
N SER A 170 -41.35 39.09 26.99
CA SER A 170 -41.02 39.08 25.56
C SER A 170 -40.24 37.85 25.07
N ALA A 171 -39.66 37.02 25.95
CA ALA A 171 -38.80 35.91 25.55
C ALA A 171 -39.05 34.62 26.35
N PRO A 172 -38.82 33.44 25.75
CA PRO A 172 -38.67 32.19 26.49
C PRO A 172 -37.54 32.31 27.53
N SER A 173 -37.71 31.65 28.67
CA SER A 173 -36.79 31.72 29.81
C SER A 173 -36.64 30.34 30.44
N VAL A 174 -35.42 30.02 30.84
CA VAL A 174 -35.13 28.91 31.76
C VAL A 174 -34.34 29.49 32.92
N LEU A 175 -35.05 29.98 33.93
CA LEU A 175 -34.49 30.72 35.03
C LEU A 175 -34.06 29.79 36.17
N HIS A 176 -32.78 29.84 36.52
CA HIS A 176 -32.20 29.25 37.72
C HIS A 176 -32.21 30.31 38.83
N VAL A 177 -32.84 29.99 39.96
CA VAL A 177 -32.84 30.86 41.14
C VAL A 177 -32.28 30.07 42.32
N PHE A 178 -31.23 30.57 42.94
CA PHE A 178 -30.64 30.01 44.14
C PHE A 178 -31.17 30.75 45.37
N VAL A 179 -31.95 30.07 46.20
CA VAL A 179 -32.56 30.64 47.41
C VAL A 179 -31.82 30.12 48.64
N ASP A 180 -31.37 31.01 49.51
CA ASP A 180 -30.72 30.66 50.76
C ASP A 180 -31.62 29.76 51.61
N ALA A 181 -31.13 28.57 51.93
CA ALA A 181 -31.92 27.54 52.59
C ALA A 181 -32.15 27.82 54.09
N LEU A 182 -31.51 28.85 54.65
CA LEU A 182 -31.65 29.26 56.05
C LEU A 182 -32.54 30.50 56.20
N THR A 183 -32.43 31.45 55.28
CA THR A 183 -33.08 32.77 55.35
C THR A 183 -34.24 32.93 54.36
N GLY A 184 -34.23 32.19 53.26
CA GLY A 184 -35.23 32.30 52.19
C GLY A 184 -35.00 33.46 51.23
N SER A 185 -33.89 34.20 51.36
CA SER A 185 -33.50 35.26 50.42
C SER A 185 -32.86 34.67 49.15
N VAL A 186 -33.06 35.31 48.00
CA VAL A 186 -32.34 34.93 46.77
C VAL A 186 -30.86 35.28 46.94
N ILE A 187 -30.01 34.29 46.72
CA ILE A 187 -28.56 34.41 46.73
C ILE A 187 -28.07 34.87 45.36
N ASP A 188 -28.59 34.24 44.30
CA ASP A 188 -28.20 34.49 42.92
C ASP A 188 -29.28 33.97 41.95
N GLU A 189 -29.30 34.48 40.72
CA GLU A 189 -30.17 34.01 39.65
C GLU A 189 -29.56 34.21 38.25
N TYR A 190 -29.81 33.28 37.33
CA TYR A 190 -29.40 33.40 35.93
C TYR A 190 -30.38 32.67 34.99
N ASP A 191 -30.46 33.12 33.73
CA ASP A 191 -31.34 32.56 32.70
C ASP A 191 -30.52 31.80 31.64
N GLU A 192 -30.96 30.60 31.24
CA GLU A 192 -30.29 29.80 30.19
C GLU A 192 -30.61 30.29 28.76
N VAL A 193 -31.59 31.19 28.55
CA VAL A 193 -31.98 31.69 27.20
C VAL A 193 -31.58 33.16 27.03
N LYS A 194 -30.65 33.48 26.10
CA LYS A 194 -30.39 34.85 25.60
C LYS A 194 -30.11 34.84 24.10
N ALA A 195 -30.86 35.65 23.35
CA ALA A 195 -30.90 35.66 21.90
C ALA A 195 -31.63 36.94 21.45
N GLY A 196 -30.93 38.07 21.42
CA GLY A 196 -31.49 39.30 20.88
C GLY A 196 -31.95 39.09 19.44
N THR A 197 -33.12 39.62 19.08
CA THR A 197 -33.61 39.56 17.70
C THR A 197 -33.06 40.76 16.93
N GLY A 198 -32.44 40.52 15.78
CA GLY A 198 -31.86 41.56 14.95
C GLY A 198 -32.52 41.58 13.58
N ARG A 199 -32.79 42.78 13.05
CA ARG A 199 -33.26 42.97 11.67
C ARG A 199 -32.13 43.54 10.84
N GLY A 200 -31.34 42.65 10.25
CA GLY A 200 -30.21 42.99 9.37
C GLY A 200 -30.66 43.48 8.00
N TYR A 201 -29.79 44.22 7.31
CA TYR A 201 -30.00 44.63 5.92
C TYR A 201 -29.64 43.51 4.95
N TYR A 202 -28.50 42.86 5.20
CA TYR A 202 -27.99 41.75 4.38
C TYR A 202 -28.55 40.41 4.86
N ASN A 203 -28.49 40.18 6.18
CA ASN A 203 -28.78 38.87 6.74
C ASN A 203 -30.27 38.59 6.97
N GLY A 204 -31.12 39.61 6.85
CA GLY A 204 -32.54 39.56 7.19
C GLY A 204 -32.78 39.48 8.70
N ASP A 205 -33.92 38.91 9.10
CA ASP A 205 -34.24 38.72 10.52
C ASP A 205 -33.40 37.56 11.09
N VAL A 206 -32.51 37.89 12.03
CA VAL A 206 -31.54 36.97 12.64
C VAL A 206 -31.58 36.99 14.16
N THR A 207 -30.93 36.02 14.78
CA THR A 207 -30.65 36.01 16.21
C THR A 207 -29.18 36.33 16.46
N ILE A 208 -28.92 37.27 17.36
CA ILE A 208 -27.58 37.65 17.79
C ILE A 208 -27.45 37.55 19.30
N GLN A 209 -26.27 37.13 19.77
CA GLN A 209 -25.95 37.15 21.19
C GLN A 209 -25.66 38.58 21.67
N THR A 210 -26.34 38.97 22.74
CA THR A 210 -26.30 40.30 23.38
C THR A 210 -26.29 40.12 24.90
N SER A 211 -26.15 41.21 25.65
CA SER A 211 -26.16 41.17 27.12
C SER A 211 -26.97 42.31 27.72
N GLY A 212 -27.27 42.21 29.02
CA GLY A 212 -28.21 43.08 29.71
C GLY A 212 -29.46 42.33 30.18
N SER A 213 -30.38 43.07 30.79
CA SER A 213 -31.65 42.55 31.33
C SER A 213 -32.65 43.67 31.59
N GLY A 214 -33.94 43.31 31.69
CA GLY A 214 -35.01 44.24 32.01
C GLY A 214 -35.25 45.25 30.89
N SER A 215 -34.94 46.52 31.13
CA SER A 215 -35.05 47.62 30.17
C SER A 215 -33.69 48.18 29.76
N SER A 216 -32.61 47.40 29.87
CA SER A 216 -31.25 47.81 29.54
C SER A 216 -30.50 46.65 28.90
N TYR A 217 -30.34 46.72 27.58
CA TYR A 217 -29.60 45.77 26.77
C TYR A 217 -28.43 46.45 26.09
N THR A 218 -27.43 45.67 25.71
CA THR A 218 -26.26 46.13 24.97
C THR A 218 -25.83 45.09 23.94
N MET A 219 -25.35 45.56 22.79
CA MET A 219 -24.76 44.72 21.75
C MET A 219 -23.34 44.26 22.14
N THR A 220 -23.24 43.55 23.26
CA THR A 220 -22.02 42.90 23.76
C THR A 220 -22.32 41.41 23.97
N ASP A 221 -21.54 40.55 23.34
CA ASP A 221 -21.67 39.10 23.46
C ASP A 221 -20.79 38.61 24.62
N THR A 222 -21.41 38.04 25.66
CA THR A 222 -20.70 37.50 26.83
C THR A 222 -20.18 36.08 26.65
N THR A 223 -20.66 35.37 25.62
CA THR A 223 -20.21 34.01 25.28
C THR A 223 -18.94 34.02 24.42
N ARG A 224 -18.74 35.09 23.64
CA ARG A 224 -17.55 35.33 22.81
C ARG A 224 -16.80 36.55 23.32
N SER A 225 -15.95 36.33 24.33
CA SER A 225 -15.29 37.39 25.09
C SER A 225 -14.59 38.42 24.19
N GLY A 226 -14.96 39.70 24.30
CA GLY A 226 -14.39 40.80 23.50
C GLY A 226 -15.24 41.22 22.30
N LEU A 227 -16.23 40.42 21.90
CA LEU A 227 -17.14 40.75 20.79
C LEU A 227 -18.23 41.72 21.26
N LYS A 228 -18.28 42.88 20.60
CA LYS A 228 -19.30 43.90 20.79
C LYS A 228 -19.37 44.78 19.55
N CYS A 229 -20.50 45.44 19.32
CA CYS A 229 -20.64 46.39 18.22
C CYS A 229 -21.22 47.73 18.66
N GLY A 230 -20.69 48.81 18.07
CA GLY A 230 -21.23 50.15 18.22
C GLY A 230 -20.64 51.16 17.22
N GLY A 231 -20.95 52.44 17.41
CA GLY A 231 -20.47 53.50 16.53
C GLY A 231 -18.97 53.79 16.66
N GLN A 232 -18.49 54.82 15.96
CA GLN A 232 -17.06 55.20 15.92
C GLN A 232 -16.42 55.51 17.29
N ASN A 233 -17.22 55.79 18.33
CA ASN A 233 -16.73 56.00 19.70
C ASN A 233 -16.28 54.69 20.40
N GLY A 234 -16.57 53.51 19.83
CA GLY A 234 -16.16 52.20 20.33
C GLY A 234 -16.97 51.67 21.53
N SER A 235 -17.97 52.42 21.99
CA SER A 235 -18.93 51.95 22.98
C SER A 235 -19.99 51.10 22.29
N ALA A 236 -20.35 49.97 22.88
CA ALA A 236 -21.42 49.13 22.35
C ALA A 236 -22.74 49.91 22.34
N TYR A 237 -23.59 49.67 21.34
CA TYR A 237 -24.94 50.21 21.37
C TYR A 237 -25.72 49.64 22.55
N THR A 238 -26.65 50.46 23.08
CA THR A 238 -27.50 50.13 24.22
C THR A 238 -28.94 50.46 23.91
N GLY A 239 -29.86 49.56 24.28
CA GLY A 239 -31.29 49.66 23.98
C GLY A 239 -32.15 49.40 25.21
N THR A 240 -33.41 49.78 25.12
CA THR A 240 -34.41 49.50 26.18
C THR A 240 -35.07 48.14 26.03
N ASP A 241 -34.91 47.50 24.88
CA ASP A 241 -35.32 46.15 24.53
C ASP A 241 -34.14 45.39 23.87
N ASP A 242 -34.33 44.11 23.62
CA ASP A 242 -33.33 43.25 22.98
C ASP A 242 -33.66 42.99 21.49
N ALA A 243 -34.32 43.97 20.87
CA ALA A 243 -34.70 43.97 19.46
C ALA A 243 -33.92 45.08 18.75
N TRP A 244 -33.10 44.71 17.77
CA TRP A 244 -32.08 45.59 17.20
C TRP A 244 -32.29 45.82 15.71
N GLY A 245 -32.13 47.06 15.25
CA GLY A 245 -32.12 47.41 13.84
C GLY A 245 -33.51 47.51 13.19
N ASN A 246 -33.53 48.06 11.98
CA ASN A 246 -34.74 48.35 11.20
C ASN A 246 -34.66 47.87 9.74
N ALA A 247 -33.66 47.04 9.41
CA ALA A 247 -33.41 46.51 8.07
C ALA A 247 -33.13 47.57 6.99
N THR A 248 -32.71 48.79 7.36
CA THR A 248 -32.30 49.83 6.41
C THR A 248 -30.78 49.89 6.31
N GLY A 249 -30.23 49.91 5.09
CA GLY A 249 -28.78 49.86 4.87
C GLY A 249 -27.99 51.05 5.44
N THR A 250 -28.62 52.20 5.66
CA THR A 250 -27.97 53.40 6.24
C THR A 250 -28.05 53.45 7.77
N ASP A 251 -28.79 52.55 8.40
CA ASP A 251 -28.98 52.51 9.84
C ASP A 251 -27.81 51.80 10.53
N LEU A 252 -27.17 52.48 11.50
CA LEU A 252 -25.96 51.96 12.15
C LEU A 252 -26.26 50.83 13.15
N GLU A 253 -27.46 50.79 13.72
CA GLU A 253 -27.86 49.68 14.59
C GLU A 253 -28.09 48.41 13.76
N THR A 254 -28.76 48.54 12.62
CA THR A 254 -28.90 47.50 11.57
C THR A 254 -27.54 46.99 11.12
N ALA A 255 -26.58 47.88 10.87
CA ALA A 255 -25.25 47.47 10.48
C ALA A 255 -24.52 46.69 11.59
N CYS A 256 -24.76 47.05 12.86
CA CYS A 256 -24.23 46.27 13.98
C CYS A 256 -24.91 44.92 14.14
N VAL A 257 -26.18 44.76 13.74
CA VAL A 257 -26.82 43.44 13.68
C VAL A 257 -26.10 42.54 12.70
N ASP A 258 -25.90 43.01 11.46
CA ASP A 258 -25.20 42.24 10.42
C ASP A 258 -23.75 41.91 10.84
N ALA A 259 -23.01 42.89 11.38
CA ALA A 259 -21.64 42.68 11.86
C ALA A 259 -21.55 41.70 13.03
N MET A 260 -22.47 41.77 14.01
CA MET A 260 -22.50 40.83 15.13
C MET A 260 -22.85 39.42 14.66
N TYR A 261 -23.84 39.29 13.78
CA TYR A 261 -24.24 38.00 13.22
C TYR A 261 -23.09 37.32 12.49
N ALA A 262 -22.46 38.01 11.54
CA ALA A 262 -21.35 37.46 10.75
C ALA A 262 -20.15 37.09 11.63
N ALA A 263 -19.74 37.96 12.57
CA ALA A 263 -18.66 37.66 13.50
C ALA A 263 -18.96 36.46 14.42
N GLN A 264 -20.21 36.30 14.88
CA GLN A 264 -20.63 35.13 15.67
C GLN A 264 -20.59 33.84 14.83
N LYS A 265 -21.01 33.90 13.57
CA LYS A 265 -20.95 32.76 12.64
C LYS A 265 -19.52 32.36 12.31
N GLU A 266 -18.65 33.31 12.04
CA GLU A 266 -17.23 33.03 11.81
C GLU A 266 -16.60 32.41 13.06
N TRP A 267 -16.85 32.98 14.25
CA TRP A 267 -16.35 32.42 15.50
C TRP A 267 -16.75 30.96 15.70
N ASP A 268 -18.02 30.64 15.43
CA ASP A 268 -18.56 29.29 15.56
C ASP A 268 -17.93 28.36 14.53
N MET A 269 -17.74 28.83 13.30
CA MET A 269 -17.05 28.11 12.22
C MET A 269 -15.60 27.81 12.57
N LEU A 270 -14.86 28.77 13.14
CA LEU A 270 -13.47 28.59 13.58
C LEU A 270 -13.35 27.39 14.53
N SER A 271 -14.26 27.26 15.49
CA SER A 271 -14.28 26.14 16.42
C SER A 271 -14.78 24.85 15.74
N ALA A 272 -15.97 24.91 15.12
CA ALA A 272 -16.68 23.74 14.61
C ALA A 272 -16.01 23.08 13.39
N TRP A 273 -15.44 23.88 12.49
CA TRP A 273 -14.82 23.38 11.27
C TRP A 273 -13.30 23.32 11.36
N LEU A 274 -12.67 24.26 12.05
CA LEU A 274 -11.21 24.47 11.97
C LEU A 274 -10.45 24.19 13.26
N GLY A 275 -11.14 23.90 14.37
CA GLY A 275 -10.52 23.62 15.67
C GLY A 275 -9.78 24.81 16.30
N ARG A 276 -10.09 26.04 15.88
CA ARG A 276 -9.48 27.27 16.40
C ARG A 276 -10.36 27.88 17.50
N ASN A 277 -9.76 28.20 18.64
CA ASN A 277 -10.45 28.85 19.75
C ASN A 277 -10.47 30.38 19.60
N GLY A 278 -11.46 30.90 18.89
CA GLY A 278 -11.67 32.34 18.69
C GLY A 278 -10.67 33.05 17.78
N PHE A 279 -10.92 34.34 17.51
CA PHE A 279 -10.12 35.14 16.58
C PHE A 279 -8.65 35.25 17.02
N ASN A 280 -8.39 35.42 18.32
CA ASN A 280 -7.03 35.50 18.88
C ASN A 280 -6.37 34.13 19.17
N GLY A 281 -7.08 33.01 18.98
CA GLY A 281 -6.60 31.67 19.28
C GLY A 281 -6.63 31.25 20.75
N GLN A 282 -7.13 32.11 21.65
CA GLN A 282 -7.22 31.92 23.10
C GLN A 282 -8.65 32.12 23.63
N GLY A 283 -9.67 32.09 22.75
CA GLY A 283 -11.07 32.31 23.10
C GLY A 283 -11.44 33.78 23.27
N GLY A 284 -10.65 34.70 22.72
CA GLY A 284 -10.97 36.14 22.66
C GLY A 284 -11.27 36.66 21.24
N ALA A 285 -12.22 37.59 21.18
CA ALA A 285 -12.69 38.30 20.01
C ALA A 285 -12.29 39.78 20.04
N PHE A 286 -12.71 40.53 19.01
CA PHE A 286 -12.44 41.96 18.89
C PHE A 286 -13.74 42.75 18.69
N PRO A 287 -13.79 44.04 19.05
CA PRO A 287 -14.94 44.88 18.80
C PRO A 287 -15.11 45.20 17.30
N ALA A 288 -16.37 45.35 16.87
CA ALA A 288 -16.75 45.91 15.59
C ALA A 288 -17.20 47.37 15.74
N ARG A 289 -16.86 48.22 14.77
CA ARG A 289 -17.28 49.62 14.71
C ARG A 289 -17.92 49.94 13.38
N VAL A 290 -19.06 50.61 13.41
CA VAL A 290 -19.81 51.02 12.20
C VAL A 290 -19.89 52.54 12.08
N GLY A 291 -20.26 53.03 10.90
CA GLY A 291 -20.43 54.46 10.64
C GLY A 291 -19.12 55.20 10.34
N LEU A 292 -18.11 54.51 9.83
CA LEU A 292 -16.91 55.15 9.28
C LEU A 292 -17.31 55.96 8.03
N ALA A 293 -16.89 57.23 7.96
CA ALA A 293 -17.21 58.12 6.84
C ALA A 293 -16.27 57.89 5.63
N GLN A 294 -16.13 56.64 5.20
CA GLN A 294 -15.28 56.23 4.07
C GLN A 294 -15.92 55.08 3.30
N VAL A 295 -15.61 55.00 2.01
CA VAL A 295 -15.94 53.84 1.16
C VAL A 295 -14.91 52.74 1.40
N ASN A 296 -14.96 52.14 2.59
CA ASN A 296 -13.99 51.13 3.01
C ASN A 296 -14.47 50.33 4.22
N ALA A 297 -13.84 49.18 4.43
CA ALA A 297 -13.75 48.48 5.72
C ALA A 297 -12.28 48.18 6.02
N PHE A 298 -11.91 48.09 7.31
CA PHE A 298 -10.56 47.70 7.67
C PHE A 298 -10.45 47.14 9.10
N TRP A 299 -9.49 46.23 9.27
CA TRP A 299 -8.91 45.83 10.55
C TRP A 299 -7.72 46.73 10.91
N ASN A 300 -7.66 47.19 12.17
CA ASN A 300 -6.59 48.09 12.61
C ASN A 300 -5.58 47.50 13.61
N GLY A 301 -5.71 46.21 13.94
CA GLY A 301 -4.93 45.55 14.99
C GLY A 301 -5.64 45.40 16.34
N SER A 302 -6.82 46.00 16.54
CA SER A 302 -7.56 45.90 17.80
C SER A 302 -9.08 45.92 17.66
N TYR A 303 -9.63 46.40 16.54
CA TYR A 303 -11.05 46.36 16.20
C TYR A 303 -11.22 46.35 14.67
N THR A 304 -12.38 45.88 14.20
CA THR A 304 -12.81 46.03 12.81
C THR A 304 -13.63 47.30 12.65
N ASN A 305 -13.52 47.97 11.52
CA ASN A 305 -14.17 49.25 11.25
C ASN A 305 -14.82 49.26 9.88
N TYR A 306 -16.10 49.63 9.82
CA TYR A 306 -16.94 49.50 8.63
C TYR A 306 -17.53 50.85 8.24
N GLY A 307 -17.35 51.21 6.97
CA GLY A 307 -17.88 52.42 6.37
C GLY A 307 -19.12 52.19 5.54
N HIS A 308 -19.23 52.86 4.40
CA HIS A 308 -20.41 52.83 3.55
C HIS A 308 -20.07 52.53 2.08
N SER A 309 -21.04 52.08 1.30
CA SER A 309 -20.94 51.97 -0.16
C SER A 309 -20.73 53.34 -0.83
N GLN A 310 -20.23 53.34 -2.07
CA GLN A 310 -20.01 54.57 -2.85
C GLN A 310 -21.27 55.39 -3.10
N ASP A 311 -22.44 54.74 -3.18
CA ASP A 311 -23.76 55.39 -3.31
C ASP A 311 -24.34 55.85 -1.95
N ASN A 312 -23.64 55.56 -0.86
CA ASN A 312 -24.01 55.87 0.52
C ASN A 312 -25.39 55.30 0.94
N GLN A 313 -25.82 54.22 0.30
CA GLN A 313 -27.11 53.57 0.59
C GLN A 313 -27.00 52.41 1.59
N ARG A 314 -25.79 51.89 1.82
CA ARG A 314 -25.58 50.72 2.69
C ARG A 314 -24.24 50.77 3.43
N GLN A 315 -24.20 50.20 4.64
CA GLN A 315 -22.96 49.99 5.39
C GLN A 315 -22.19 48.77 4.85
N VAL A 316 -20.87 48.76 4.99
CA VAL A 316 -20.00 47.70 4.46
C VAL A 316 -19.92 46.54 5.46
N VAL A 317 -21.04 45.83 5.65
CA VAL A 317 -21.16 44.73 6.63
C VAL A 317 -21.87 43.44 6.14
N PRO A 318 -21.80 43.04 4.85
CA PRO A 318 -22.21 41.68 4.46
C PRO A 318 -21.32 40.61 5.12
N ILE A 319 -21.74 39.33 5.11
CA ILE A 319 -21.06 38.29 5.89
C ILE A 319 -19.59 38.17 5.50
N ASP A 320 -19.32 38.09 4.19
CA ASP A 320 -18.00 37.93 3.63
C ASP A 320 -17.04 39.07 4.02
N VAL A 321 -17.47 40.32 3.95
CA VAL A 321 -16.64 41.48 4.28
C VAL A 321 -16.41 41.59 5.79
N VAL A 322 -17.41 41.30 6.62
CA VAL A 322 -17.20 41.26 8.07
C VAL A 322 -16.17 40.20 8.42
N ALA A 323 -16.33 39.00 7.86
CA ALA A 323 -15.41 37.89 8.08
C ALA A 323 -14.04 38.13 7.42
N HIS A 324 -13.95 38.91 6.35
CA HIS A 324 -12.69 39.35 5.77
C HIS A 324 -11.87 40.17 6.76
N GLU A 325 -12.49 41.14 7.44
CA GLU A 325 -11.80 41.97 8.44
C GLU A 325 -11.35 41.18 9.67
N TYR A 326 -12.16 40.23 10.13
CA TYR A 326 -11.74 39.30 11.19
C TYR A 326 -10.71 38.28 10.70
N GLY A 327 -10.71 37.95 9.41
CA GLY A 327 -9.65 37.20 8.71
C GLY A 327 -8.28 37.86 8.85
N HIS A 328 -8.19 39.18 8.72
CA HIS A 328 -6.96 39.92 9.03
C HIS A 328 -6.55 39.79 10.50
N ALA A 329 -7.52 39.82 11.42
CA ALA A 329 -7.25 39.60 12.84
C ALA A 329 -6.71 38.17 13.10
N ILE A 330 -7.25 37.15 12.44
CA ILE A 330 -6.75 35.77 12.52
C ILE A 330 -5.35 35.67 11.92
N PHE A 331 -5.11 36.29 10.76
CA PHE A 331 -3.79 36.35 10.15
C PHE A 331 -2.79 37.00 11.12
N GLN A 332 -3.11 38.13 11.74
CA GLN A 332 -2.21 38.77 12.70
C GLN A 332 -2.00 37.93 13.98
N ASN A 333 -3.03 37.21 14.44
CA ASN A 333 -2.99 36.36 15.65
C ASN A 333 -2.66 34.89 15.35
N THR A 334 -1.95 34.64 14.26
CA THR A 334 -1.24 33.40 13.98
C THR A 334 0.26 33.67 13.95
N PRO A 335 1.11 32.63 14.11
CA PRO A 335 2.56 32.82 14.14
C PRO A 335 3.10 33.66 12.97
N GLY A 336 4.10 34.50 13.24
CA GLY A 336 4.65 35.43 12.24
C GLY A 336 3.96 36.79 12.13
N GLY A 337 2.78 36.97 12.73
CA GLY A 337 2.06 38.25 12.72
C GLY A 337 1.66 38.71 11.32
N ALA A 338 1.39 40.00 11.15
CA ALA A 338 0.95 40.56 9.86
C ALA A 338 2.04 40.61 8.77
N GLY A 339 3.31 40.35 9.10
CA GLY A 339 4.41 40.37 8.13
C GLY A 339 4.66 41.74 7.48
N SER A 340 5.35 41.75 6.34
CA SER A 340 5.66 42.96 5.56
C SER A 340 5.89 42.66 4.08
N GLY A 341 5.61 43.63 3.21
CA GLY A 341 5.82 43.52 1.76
C GLY A 341 4.57 43.07 1.02
N ASN A 342 4.50 43.36 -0.28
CA ASN A 342 3.24 43.26 -1.02
C ASN A 342 2.75 41.82 -1.20
N GLU A 343 3.64 40.85 -1.43
CA GLU A 343 3.23 39.45 -1.51
C GLU A 343 2.66 38.93 -0.19
N ASN A 344 3.26 39.33 0.93
CA ASN A 344 2.77 38.97 2.26
C ASN A 344 1.41 39.63 2.54
N GLY A 345 1.29 40.92 2.18
CA GLY A 345 0.04 41.66 2.23
C GLY A 345 -1.04 41.00 1.37
N GLY A 346 -0.72 40.56 0.15
CA GLY A 346 -1.67 39.84 -0.70
C GLY A 346 -2.13 38.51 -0.11
N LEU A 347 -1.24 37.77 0.59
CA LEU A 347 -1.64 36.57 1.33
C LEU A 347 -2.50 36.90 2.56
N ASN A 348 -2.36 38.10 3.15
CA ASN A 348 -3.22 38.59 4.21
C ASN A 348 -4.62 38.96 3.67
N GLU A 349 -4.68 39.66 2.53
CA GLU A 349 -5.92 39.98 1.81
C GLU A 349 -6.68 38.71 1.42
N SER A 350 -6.03 37.73 0.79
CA SER A 350 -6.67 36.45 0.45
C SER A 350 -7.05 35.63 1.68
N THR A 351 -6.39 35.83 2.82
CA THR A 351 -6.84 35.20 4.08
C THR A 351 -8.21 35.74 4.48
N GLY A 352 -8.43 37.05 4.36
CA GLY A 352 -9.74 37.66 4.58
C GLY A 352 -10.79 37.06 3.63
N ASP A 353 -10.51 37.02 2.33
CA ASP A 353 -11.45 36.48 1.33
C ASP A 353 -11.81 35.01 1.58
N ILE A 354 -10.81 34.18 1.96
CA ILE A 354 -11.03 32.77 2.29
C ILE A 354 -11.93 32.61 3.53
N PHE A 355 -11.73 33.44 4.57
CA PHE A 355 -12.59 33.42 5.76
C PHE A 355 -13.99 33.98 5.47
N GLY A 356 -14.10 34.93 4.55
CA GLY A 356 -15.37 35.40 3.98
C GLY A 356 -16.19 34.23 3.42
N ALA A 357 -15.67 33.59 2.38
CA ALA A 357 -16.33 32.45 1.75
C ALA A 357 -16.63 31.31 2.75
N LEU A 358 -15.66 30.93 3.59
CA LEU A 358 -15.89 29.89 4.61
C LEU A 358 -17.06 30.23 5.54
N THR A 359 -17.22 31.50 5.90
CA THR A 359 -18.26 31.95 6.83
C THR A 359 -19.62 31.98 6.18
N GLU A 360 -19.75 32.43 4.93
CA GLU A 360 -21.03 32.40 4.22
C GLU A 360 -21.54 30.96 4.02
N PHE A 361 -20.66 30.05 3.58
CA PHE A 361 -20.98 28.63 3.44
C PHE A 361 -21.36 27.97 4.77
N TYR A 362 -20.75 28.40 5.88
CA TYR A 362 -21.09 27.92 7.22
C TYR A 362 -22.41 28.51 7.74
N ALA A 363 -22.62 29.81 7.56
CA ALA A 363 -23.83 30.51 7.95
C ALA A 363 -25.03 29.97 7.20
N ASN A 364 -24.84 29.61 5.93
CA ASN A 364 -25.85 29.07 5.03
C ASN A 364 -27.13 29.93 5.07
N ASN A 365 -26.94 31.25 5.02
CA ASN A 365 -28.02 32.21 5.02
C ASN A 365 -28.63 32.27 3.62
N ALA A 366 -29.96 32.26 3.52
CA ALA A 366 -30.62 32.32 2.21
C ALA A 366 -30.57 33.72 1.59
N ASN A 367 -30.39 34.76 2.42
CA ASN A 367 -30.27 36.14 1.94
C ASN A 367 -28.87 36.46 1.43
N ASP A 368 -27.85 35.81 2.00
CA ASP A 368 -26.44 35.93 1.66
C ASP A 368 -25.84 34.52 1.48
N PRO A 369 -26.12 33.85 0.34
CA PRO A 369 -25.75 32.45 0.11
C PRO A 369 -24.27 32.32 -0.19
N GLY A 370 -23.61 31.34 0.44
CA GLY A 370 -22.17 31.11 0.23
C GLY A 370 -21.76 30.98 -1.23
N ASP A 371 -20.83 31.84 -1.62
CA ASP A 371 -20.20 31.81 -2.92
C ASP A 371 -18.69 32.12 -2.83
N TYR A 372 -18.10 32.54 -3.94
CA TYR A 372 -16.67 32.76 -4.08
C TYR A 372 -16.37 34.09 -4.77
N LEU A 373 -17.35 35.00 -4.71
CA LEU A 373 -17.21 36.41 -4.96
C LEU A 373 -16.91 37.10 -3.62
N VAL A 374 -16.44 38.34 -3.69
CA VAL A 374 -16.19 39.14 -2.50
C VAL A 374 -16.80 40.51 -2.73
N GLY A 375 -17.64 40.95 -1.79
CA GLY A 375 -18.29 42.25 -1.75
C GLY A 375 -19.37 42.46 -2.82
N GLU A 376 -19.92 41.39 -3.39
CA GLU A 376 -21.05 41.40 -4.33
C GLU A 376 -22.29 42.05 -3.74
N GLU A 377 -22.64 41.76 -2.48
CA GLU A 377 -23.83 42.32 -1.84
C GLU A 377 -23.70 43.82 -1.51
N VAL A 378 -22.54 44.22 -0.99
CA VAL A 378 -22.26 45.63 -0.67
C VAL A 378 -22.09 46.48 -1.92
N ASN A 379 -21.64 45.88 -3.03
CA ASN A 379 -21.38 46.58 -4.27
C ASN A 379 -20.57 47.87 -4.02
N LEU A 380 -19.43 47.71 -3.33
CA LEU A 380 -18.72 48.78 -2.62
C LEU A 380 -18.50 50.03 -3.48
N VAL A 381 -18.13 49.82 -4.75
CA VAL A 381 -17.82 50.88 -5.73
C VAL A 381 -18.82 50.98 -6.89
N GLY A 382 -19.94 50.26 -6.83
CA GLY A 382 -21.00 50.32 -7.85
C GLY A 382 -20.85 49.36 -9.04
N ASN A 383 -19.84 48.48 -9.05
CA ASN A 383 -19.53 47.56 -10.15
C ASN A 383 -19.71 46.06 -9.82
N GLY A 384 -20.50 45.75 -8.79
CA GLY A 384 -20.70 44.38 -8.28
C GLY A 384 -19.56 43.94 -7.35
N PRO A 385 -19.16 42.65 -7.38
CA PRO A 385 -18.07 42.15 -6.53
C PRO A 385 -16.77 42.86 -6.81
N ILE A 386 -15.97 43.04 -5.76
CA ILE A 386 -14.63 43.64 -5.84
C ILE A 386 -13.55 42.62 -6.15
N ARG A 387 -13.76 41.33 -5.82
CA ARG A 387 -12.86 40.22 -6.16
C ARG A 387 -13.64 38.98 -6.56
N ASN A 388 -12.97 38.10 -7.31
CA ASN A 388 -13.53 36.85 -7.81
C ASN A 388 -12.53 35.74 -7.55
N MET A 389 -12.83 34.81 -6.64
CA MET A 389 -11.88 33.77 -6.28
C MET A 389 -11.78 32.67 -7.34
N TYR A 390 -12.83 32.37 -8.10
CA TYR A 390 -12.79 31.30 -9.10
C TYR A 390 -12.21 31.74 -10.46
N ASN A 391 -12.21 33.03 -10.75
CA ASN A 391 -11.53 33.65 -11.90
C ASN A 391 -11.12 35.10 -11.61
N PRO A 392 -10.04 35.33 -10.83
CA PRO A 392 -9.57 36.67 -10.45
C PRO A 392 -9.44 37.66 -11.63
N SER A 393 -9.00 37.18 -12.79
CA SER A 393 -8.76 38.00 -13.98
C SER A 393 -10.03 38.60 -14.58
N ALA A 394 -11.22 38.07 -14.22
CA ALA A 394 -12.49 38.69 -14.59
C ALA A 394 -12.64 40.10 -13.98
N LEU A 395 -11.95 40.37 -12.88
CA LEU A 395 -11.94 41.67 -12.18
C LEU A 395 -10.54 42.30 -12.14
N SER A 396 -9.68 41.93 -13.10
CA SER A 396 -8.32 42.47 -13.29
C SER A 396 -7.25 41.99 -12.29
N ASP A 397 -7.57 41.04 -11.42
CA ASP A 397 -6.60 40.40 -10.53
C ASP A 397 -5.85 39.24 -11.24
N PRO A 398 -4.57 38.97 -10.94
CA PRO A 398 -3.85 37.86 -11.53
C PRO A 398 -4.41 36.49 -11.10
N ASN A 399 -4.79 35.65 -12.07
CA ASN A 399 -5.11 34.24 -11.80
C ASN A 399 -3.89 33.41 -11.35
N CYS A 400 -2.69 33.78 -11.84
CA CYS A 400 -1.49 32.95 -11.79
C CYS A 400 -0.38 33.63 -11.03
N TYR A 401 0.36 32.87 -10.23
CA TYR A 401 1.59 33.32 -9.61
C TYR A 401 2.66 33.58 -10.68
N SER A 402 3.38 34.70 -10.54
CA SER A 402 4.47 35.09 -11.43
C SER A 402 5.50 35.95 -10.69
N SER A 403 6.62 36.26 -11.33
CA SER A 403 7.65 37.15 -10.78
C SER A 403 7.19 38.59 -10.52
N SER A 404 6.01 38.99 -11.00
CA SER A 404 5.46 40.33 -10.71
C SER A 404 4.79 40.41 -9.33
N ILE A 405 4.30 39.28 -8.79
CA ILE A 405 3.50 39.24 -7.55
C ILE A 405 4.18 39.93 -6.36
N PRO A 406 5.51 39.80 -6.12
CA PRO A 406 6.18 40.52 -5.04
C PRO A 406 6.10 42.06 -5.11
N ASN A 407 5.79 42.63 -6.29
CA ASN A 407 5.64 44.07 -6.51
C ASN A 407 4.21 44.49 -6.87
N THR A 408 3.28 43.54 -7.05
CA THR A 408 1.86 43.82 -7.31
C THR A 408 1.24 44.47 -6.07
N GLU A 409 0.25 45.34 -6.23
CA GLU A 409 -0.52 45.90 -5.11
C GLU A 409 -1.20 44.77 -4.31
N VAL A 410 -1.37 44.91 -2.98
CA VAL A 410 -1.72 43.79 -2.09
C VAL A 410 -3.07 43.13 -2.44
N HIS A 411 -4.09 43.91 -2.78
CA HIS A 411 -5.41 43.37 -3.11
C HIS A 411 -5.35 42.56 -4.41
N ALA A 412 -4.65 43.08 -5.42
CA ALA A 412 -4.41 42.32 -6.65
C ALA A 412 -3.48 41.11 -6.41
N ALA A 413 -2.51 41.21 -5.50
CA ALA A 413 -1.62 40.11 -5.14
C ALA A 413 -2.34 38.94 -4.41
N ALA A 414 -3.57 39.14 -3.94
CA ALA A 414 -4.43 38.10 -3.36
C ALA A 414 -4.93 37.08 -4.40
N GLY A 415 -5.07 37.51 -5.67
CA GLY A 415 -5.68 36.74 -6.76
C GLY A 415 -5.19 35.29 -6.87
N PRO A 416 -3.87 35.02 -6.93
CA PRO A 416 -3.37 33.64 -7.04
C PRO A 416 -3.74 32.73 -5.87
N GLN A 417 -3.81 33.23 -4.63
CA GLN A 417 -4.19 32.39 -3.48
C GLN A 417 -5.71 32.21 -3.39
N ASN A 418 -6.50 33.23 -3.76
CA ASN A 418 -7.96 33.10 -3.90
C ASN A 418 -8.31 32.02 -4.93
N HIS A 419 -7.63 32.06 -6.09
CA HIS A 419 -7.77 31.06 -7.14
C HIS A 419 -7.36 29.67 -6.70
N TRP A 420 -6.26 29.56 -5.96
CA TRP A 420 -5.82 28.31 -5.38
C TRP A 420 -6.87 27.71 -4.43
N PHE A 421 -7.47 28.54 -3.56
CA PHE A 421 -8.45 28.07 -2.59
C PHE A 421 -9.71 27.56 -3.27
N TYR A 422 -10.23 28.26 -4.28
CA TYR A 422 -11.36 27.79 -5.08
C TYR A 422 -11.05 26.45 -5.77
N LEU A 423 -9.91 26.36 -6.45
CA LEU A 423 -9.50 25.13 -7.15
C LEU A 423 -9.30 23.95 -6.19
N LEU A 424 -8.86 24.21 -4.96
CA LEU A 424 -8.77 23.19 -3.91
C LEU A 424 -10.16 22.77 -3.42
N ALA A 425 -11.05 23.73 -3.17
CA ALA A 425 -12.38 23.46 -2.63
C ALA A 425 -13.30 22.76 -3.65
N GLU A 426 -13.39 23.29 -4.87
CA GLU A 426 -14.37 22.89 -5.88
C GLU A 426 -13.76 22.18 -7.09
N GLY A 427 -12.51 22.48 -7.43
CA GLY A 427 -11.86 21.97 -8.64
C GLY A 427 -12.11 22.82 -9.88
N SER A 428 -11.58 22.39 -11.02
CA SER A 428 -11.61 23.20 -12.26
C SER A 428 -12.91 23.07 -13.06
N ALA A 429 -13.64 21.96 -12.89
CA ALA A 429 -14.92 21.70 -13.55
C ALA A 429 -15.88 20.93 -12.62
N PRO A 430 -16.36 21.56 -11.53
CA PRO A 430 -17.11 20.88 -10.46
C PRO A 430 -18.48 20.31 -10.86
N GLY A 431 -19.12 20.86 -11.90
CA GLY A 431 -20.51 20.52 -12.24
C GLY A 431 -21.53 21.04 -11.21
N GLY A 432 -22.78 20.58 -11.28
CA GLY A 432 -23.81 20.90 -10.26
C GLY A 432 -24.20 22.39 -10.14
N GLY A 433 -23.99 23.19 -11.20
CA GLY A 433 -24.29 24.62 -11.21
C GLY A 433 -23.16 25.52 -10.68
N LYS A 434 -22.06 24.94 -10.18
CA LYS A 434 -20.88 25.70 -9.73
C LYS A 434 -20.06 26.20 -10.93
N PRO A 435 -19.44 27.40 -10.86
CA PRO A 435 -18.64 27.95 -11.96
C PRO A 435 -17.47 27.05 -12.37
N ASN A 436 -17.05 27.11 -13.63
CA ASN A 436 -15.78 26.52 -14.05
C ASN A 436 -14.65 27.52 -13.76
N SER A 437 -13.47 27.00 -13.45
CA SER A 437 -12.30 27.81 -13.11
C SER A 437 -11.12 27.50 -14.03
N PRO A 438 -10.41 28.52 -14.56
CA PRO A 438 -9.30 28.32 -15.48
C PRO A 438 -8.08 27.69 -14.78
N ILE A 439 -7.24 26.99 -15.53
CA ILE A 439 -5.94 26.50 -15.04
C ILE A 439 -4.82 27.26 -15.75
N CYS A 440 -3.86 27.76 -14.97
CA CYS A 440 -2.71 28.49 -15.51
C CYS A 440 -1.80 27.60 -16.38
N THR A 441 -1.09 28.23 -17.32
CA THR A 441 -0.20 27.52 -18.24
C THR A 441 0.86 26.70 -17.48
N GLY A 442 1.02 25.43 -17.85
CA GLY A 442 1.91 24.47 -17.18
C GLY A 442 1.29 23.76 -15.97
N GLY A 443 0.04 24.07 -15.62
CA GLY A 443 -0.75 23.35 -14.62
C GLY A 443 -1.28 21.98 -15.10
N PRO A 444 -1.96 21.23 -14.22
CA PRO A 444 -2.55 19.93 -14.56
C PRO A 444 -3.72 20.06 -15.55
N ALA A 445 -4.10 18.96 -16.21
CA ALA A 445 -5.23 18.95 -17.15
C ALA A 445 -6.59 19.23 -16.49
N SER A 446 -6.72 18.87 -15.22
CA SER A 446 -7.88 19.16 -14.38
C SER A 446 -7.49 19.16 -12.89
N VAL A 447 -8.30 19.80 -12.06
CA VAL A 447 -8.21 19.72 -10.59
C VAL A 447 -9.53 19.20 -10.04
N THR A 448 -9.46 18.22 -9.15
CA THR A 448 -10.61 17.70 -8.41
C THR A 448 -10.66 18.38 -7.04
N GLY A 449 -11.80 19.00 -6.71
CA GLY A 449 -12.01 19.64 -5.42
C GLY A 449 -12.22 18.65 -4.27
N ILE A 450 -11.89 19.07 -3.05
CA ILE A 450 -12.01 18.27 -1.82
C ILE A 450 -13.13 18.74 -0.88
N GLY A 451 -13.90 19.74 -1.31
CA GLY A 451 -14.92 20.44 -0.53
C GLY A 451 -14.34 21.57 0.32
N ILE A 452 -15.11 22.65 0.45
CA ILE A 452 -14.70 23.89 1.12
C ILE A 452 -14.26 23.68 2.58
N GLN A 453 -14.93 22.81 3.34
CA GLN A 453 -14.57 22.55 4.73
C GLN A 453 -13.17 21.91 4.87
N ASN A 454 -12.83 20.95 4.00
CA ASN A 454 -11.50 20.33 4.01
C ASN A 454 -10.42 21.31 3.51
N ALA A 455 -10.74 22.13 2.50
CA ALA A 455 -9.86 23.20 2.04
C ALA A 455 -9.57 24.21 3.18
N GLY A 456 -10.60 24.62 3.93
CA GLY A 456 -10.47 25.48 5.11
C GLY A 456 -9.57 24.89 6.20
N LYS A 457 -9.72 23.59 6.51
CA LYS A 457 -8.84 22.88 7.47
C LYS A 457 -7.37 22.92 7.05
N ILE A 458 -7.09 22.65 5.77
CA ILE A 458 -5.73 22.69 5.21
C ILE A 458 -5.17 24.11 5.28
N PHE A 459 -5.97 25.10 4.90
CA PHE A 459 -5.58 26.50 4.94
C PHE A 459 -5.24 26.96 6.36
N MET A 460 -6.12 26.73 7.33
CA MET A 460 -5.90 27.13 8.73
C MET A 460 -4.66 26.44 9.34
N ASN A 461 -4.50 25.13 9.12
CA ASN A 461 -3.33 24.40 9.63
C ASN A 461 -2.02 24.83 8.92
N GLY A 462 -2.08 25.19 7.65
CA GLY A 462 -0.97 25.81 6.94
C GLY A 462 -0.63 27.20 7.51
N LEU A 463 -1.65 28.02 7.77
CA LEU A 463 -1.53 29.36 8.35
C LEU A 463 -0.92 29.32 9.77
N LEU A 464 -1.18 28.27 10.56
CA LEU A 464 -0.54 28.08 11.87
C LEU A 464 0.98 27.83 11.78
N SER A 465 1.50 27.50 10.60
CA SER A 465 2.94 27.36 10.35
C SER A 465 3.58 28.65 9.80
N LYS A 466 2.83 29.75 9.79
CA LYS A 466 3.27 31.03 9.24
C LYS A 466 4.46 31.62 10.01
N THR A 467 5.29 32.35 9.28
CA THR A 467 6.42 33.13 9.83
C THR A 467 6.36 34.55 9.29
N SER A 468 7.13 35.48 9.86
CA SER A 468 7.14 36.90 9.45
C SER A 468 7.57 37.15 8.00
N THR A 469 8.13 36.14 7.33
CA THR A 469 8.58 36.18 5.93
C THR A 469 7.69 35.34 5.01
N TRP A 470 6.40 35.21 5.35
CA TRP A 470 5.41 34.42 4.61
C TRP A 470 5.26 34.91 3.16
N ASN A 471 5.21 33.96 2.23
CA ASN A 471 5.07 34.16 0.79
C ASN A 471 4.41 32.91 0.16
N HIS A 472 4.06 32.94 -1.14
CA HIS A 472 3.31 31.85 -1.78
C HIS A 472 4.08 30.53 -1.74
N ALA A 473 5.42 30.58 -1.89
CA ALA A 473 6.28 29.42 -1.77
C ALA A 473 6.17 28.74 -0.39
N LYS A 474 6.19 29.52 0.70
CA LYS A 474 6.04 29.01 2.07
C LYS A 474 4.62 28.55 2.37
N ALA A 475 3.61 29.26 1.86
CA ALA A 475 2.22 28.86 1.95
C ALA A 475 2.00 27.50 1.29
N ARG A 476 2.62 27.26 0.13
CA ARG A 476 2.60 25.96 -0.56
C ARG A 476 3.21 24.85 0.28
N VAL A 477 4.43 25.03 0.79
CA VAL A 477 5.10 24.04 1.64
C VAL A 477 4.25 23.73 2.89
N ALA A 478 3.75 24.76 3.55
CA ALA A 478 2.99 24.61 4.80
C ALA A 478 1.63 23.97 4.61
N THR A 479 0.89 24.31 3.55
CA THR A 479 -0.42 23.70 3.25
C THR A 479 -0.27 22.25 2.78
N LEU A 480 0.80 21.89 2.07
CA LEU A 480 1.12 20.50 1.77
C LEU A 480 1.49 19.70 3.03
N ALA A 481 2.26 20.30 3.94
CA ALA A 481 2.54 19.69 5.24
C ALA A 481 1.26 19.54 6.08
N ALA A 482 0.39 20.55 6.09
CA ALA A 482 -0.91 20.51 6.76
C ALA A 482 -1.81 19.41 6.21
N ALA A 483 -1.95 19.31 4.88
CA ALA A 483 -2.74 18.26 4.24
C ALA A 483 -2.20 16.86 4.60
N LYS A 484 -0.88 16.68 4.61
CA LYS A 484 -0.25 15.43 5.07
C LYS A 484 -0.52 15.16 6.55
N ASN A 485 -0.41 16.16 7.42
CA ASN A 485 -0.56 15.96 8.86
C ASN A 485 -2.02 15.70 9.26
N LEU A 486 -2.98 16.34 8.59
CA LEU A 486 -4.41 16.12 8.79
C LEU A 486 -4.85 14.74 8.30
N TRP A 487 -4.24 14.23 7.23
CA TRP A 487 -4.52 12.92 6.65
C TRP A 487 -3.23 12.13 6.35
N PRO A 488 -2.51 11.66 7.38
CA PRO A 488 -1.16 11.09 7.21
C PRO A 488 -1.10 9.77 6.44
N ASN A 489 -2.25 9.11 6.29
CA ASN A 489 -2.38 7.82 5.61
C ASN A 489 -3.20 7.90 4.30
N ASP A 490 -3.67 9.09 3.92
CA ASP A 490 -4.48 9.32 2.71
C ASP A 490 -3.97 10.56 1.96
N CYS A 491 -3.40 10.34 0.77
CA CYS A 491 -2.86 11.44 -0.03
C CYS A 491 -3.88 12.11 -0.95
N THR A 492 -5.17 11.78 -0.87
CA THR A 492 -6.20 12.42 -1.70
C THR A 492 -6.19 13.93 -1.52
N ASN A 493 -6.29 14.39 -0.27
CA ASN A 493 -6.29 15.82 0.05
C ASN A 493 -4.91 16.46 -0.17
N PHE A 494 -3.83 15.72 0.08
CA PHE A 494 -2.47 16.17 -0.21
C PHE A 494 -2.24 16.40 -1.71
N ASN A 495 -2.66 15.46 -2.56
CA ASN A 495 -2.50 15.54 -4.01
C ASN A 495 -3.40 16.61 -4.62
N ALA A 496 -4.63 16.77 -4.13
CA ALA A 496 -5.50 17.87 -4.51
C ALA A 496 -4.86 19.23 -4.17
N THR A 497 -4.30 19.38 -2.96
CA THR A 497 -3.55 20.58 -2.53
C THR A 497 -2.37 20.86 -3.45
N LYS A 498 -1.60 19.83 -3.80
CA LYS A 498 -0.46 19.92 -4.72
C LYS A 498 -0.89 20.36 -6.11
N ASN A 499 -1.95 19.77 -6.64
CA ASN A 499 -2.47 20.06 -7.97
C ASN A 499 -3.08 21.46 -8.05
N ALA A 500 -3.80 21.91 -7.01
CA ALA A 500 -4.31 23.28 -6.94
C ALA A 500 -3.17 24.31 -6.97
N TRP A 501 -2.07 24.09 -6.23
CA TRP A 501 -0.92 25.01 -6.27
C TRP A 501 -0.21 25.02 -7.63
N LEU A 502 -0.13 23.87 -8.30
CA LEU A 502 0.39 23.78 -9.68
C LEU A 502 -0.54 24.50 -10.66
N ALA A 503 -1.85 24.42 -10.45
CA ALA A 503 -2.85 25.05 -11.30
C ALA A 503 -2.83 26.60 -11.25
N VAL A 504 -2.24 27.18 -10.21
CA VAL A 504 -1.98 28.63 -10.09
C VAL A 504 -0.51 29.00 -10.33
N SER A 505 0.28 28.11 -10.93
CA SER A 505 1.70 28.35 -11.29
C SER A 505 2.65 28.64 -10.12
N VAL A 506 2.34 28.21 -8.89
CA VAL A 506 3.33 28.22 -7.80
C VAL A 506 4.19 26.94 -7.91
N PRO A 507 5.48 27.06 -8.27
CA PRO A 507 6.31 25.88 -8.54
C PRO A 507 6.62 25.08 -7.27
N ALA A 508 7.01 23.83 -7.45
CA ALA A 508 7.45 22.98 -6.35
C ALA A 508 8.66 23.60 -5.63
N GLN A 509 8.63 23.58 -4.30
CA GLN A 509 9.64 24.16 -3.42
C GLN A 509 10.50 23.08 -2.76
N ALA A 510 11.73 23.45 -2.40
CA ALA A 510 12.57 22.61 -1.57
C ALA A 510 11.96 22.45 -0.18
N GLY A 511 11.94 21.22 0.35
CA GLY A 511 11.35 20.93 1.66
C GLY A 511 9.84 20.68 1.65
N GLU A 512 9.19 20.59 0.47
CA GLU A 512 7.83 20.07 0.39
C GLU A 512 7.74 18.68 1.01
N ALA A 513 6.79 18.51 1.93
CA ALA A 513 6.47 17.21 2.47
C ALA A 513 6.10 16.26 1.32
N THR A 514 6.61 15.04 1.33
CA THR A 514 6.13 14.00 0.42
C THR A 514 5.06 13.18 1.12
N CYS A 515 3.93 12.98 0.45
CA CYS A 515 2.89 12.07 0.91
C CYS A 515 3.00 10.78 0.10
N THR A 516 3.45 9.72 0.77
CA THR A 516 3.43 8.34 0.26
C THR A 516 2.33 7.61 1.01
N GLY A 517 1.10 7.97 0.71
CA GLY A 517 -0.08 7.34 1.29
C GLY A 517 -0.19 5.95 0.72
N THR A 518 -0.81 5.05 1.49
CA THR A 518 -1.38 3.85 0.90
C THR A 518 -2.30 4.35 -0.19
N PRO A 519 -2.06 4.03 -1.47
CA PRO A 519 -3.01 4.46 -2.48
C PRO A 519 -4.38 3.89 -2.09
N THR A 520 -5.47 4.62 -2.37
CA THR A 520 -6.80 4.02 -2.29
C THR A 520 -6.76 2.70 -3.05
N ASN A 521 -7.31 1.63 -2.47
CA ASN A 521 -7.35 0.34 -3.15
C ASN A 521 -8.05 0.59 -4.48
N ASP A 522 -7.36 0.38 -5.58
CA ASP A 522 -7.85 0.53 -6.94
C ASP A 522 -7.34 -0.66 -7.73
N PHE A 523 -8.07 -1.00 -8.78
CA PHE A 523 -7.73 -2.11 -9.64
C PHE A 523 -8.11 -1.82 -11.08
N SER A 524 -7.58 -2.62 -12.00
CA SER A 524 -8.07 -2.70 -13.38
C SER A 524 -8.79 -4.03 -13.58
N VAL A 525 -9.72 -4.09 -14.54
CA VAL A 525 -10.35 -5.33 -15.00
C VAL A 525 -9.99 -5.51 -16.47
N SER A 526 -9.63 -6.72 -16.86
CA SER A 526 -9.28 -7.11 -18.23
C SER A 526 -9.90 -8.46 -18.58
N ALA A 527 -10.12 -8.73 -19.86
CA ALA A 527 -10.60 -10.02 -20.36
C ALA A 527 -9.57 -10.60 -21.34
N SER A 528 -9.22 -11.88 -21.21
CA SER A 528 -8.32 -12.58 -22.11
C SER A 528 -8.74 -14.03 -22.34
N PRO A 529 -9.12 -14.43 -23.57
CA PRO A 529 -9.24 -13.59 -24.76
C PRO A 529 -10.36 -12.53 -24.61
N THR A 530 -10.29 -11.43 -25.37
CA THR A 530 -11.32 -10.38 -25.41
C THR A 530 -12.51 -10.71 -26.31
N SER A 531 -12.47 -11.85 -27.00
CA SER A 531 -13.55 -12.34 -27.85
C SER A 531 -13.59 -13.86 -27.89
N GLY A 532 -14.72 -14.42 -28.34
CA GLY A 532 -14.88 -15.86 -28.48
C GLY A 532 -16.13 -16.24 -29.26
N THR A 533 -16.11 -17.45 -29.83
CA THR A 533 -17.21 -17.97 -30.65
C THR A 533 -17.79 -19.23 -30.04
N ILE A 534 -19.12 -19.33 -29.97
CA ILE A 534 -19.84 -20.55 -29.59
C ILE A 534 -20.91 -20.88 -30.64
N PRO A 535 -21.16 -22.15 -30.96
CA PRO A 535 -22.24 -22.53 -31.86
C PRO A 535 -23.62 -22.29 -31.23
N ALA A 536 -24.61 -21.97 -32.06
CA ALA A 536 -26.02 -22.07 -31.68
C ALA A 536 -26.38 -23.56 -31.47
N GLY A 537 -27.07 -23.89 -30.37
CA GLY A 537 -27.49 -25.29 -30.10
C GLY A 537 -26.76 -26.02 -28.95
N GLY A 538 -25.76 -25.39 -28.32
CA GLY A 538 -25.05 -25.95 -27.17
C GLY A 538 -23.54 -25.86 -27.32
N GLY A 539 -22.90 -25.14 -26.41
CA GLY A 539 -21.45 -24.95 -26.35
C GLY A 539 -21.06 -23.91 -25.30
N SER A 540 -19.78 -23.86 -24.94
CA SER A 540 -19.27 -22.86 -24.00
C SER A 540 -17.95 -22.27 -24.45
N VAL A 541 -17.73 -20.98 -24.15
CA VAL A 541 -16.44 -20.31 -24.29
C VAL A 541 -16.05 -19.69 -22.97
N THR A 542 -14.76 -19.68 -22.67
CA THR A 542 -14.22 -19.11 -21.43
C THR A 542 -13.32 -17.91 -21.73
N SER A 543 -13.29 -16.94 -20.81
CA SER A 543 -12.34 -15.83 -20.79
C SER A 543 -11.80 -15.64 -19.39
N THR A 544 -10.49 -15.44 -19.27
CA THR A 544 -9.86 -15.09 -18.00
C THR A 544 -10.10 -13.61 -17.74
N ILE A 545 -10.83 -13.33 -16.66
CA ILE A 545 -11.04 -11.98 -16.17
C ILE A 545 -9.92 -11.66 -15.18
N GLY A 546 -8.90 -10.98 -15.69
CA GLY A 546 -7.76 -10.53 -14.89
C GLY A 546 -8.11 -9.27 -14.13
N THR A 547 -7.83 -9.26 -12.83
CA THR A 547 -7.81 -8.03 -12.04
C THR A 547 -6.39 -7.72 -11.63
N THR A 548 -6.00 -6.45 -11.66
CA THR A 548 -4.67 -6.01 -11.21
C THR A 548 -4.86 -4.91 -10.21
N THR A 549 -4.28 -5.01 -9.01
CA THR A 549 -4.23 -3.86 -8.10
C THR A 549 -3.40 -2.77 -8.77
N THR A 550 -4.05 -1.68 -9.16
CA THR A 550 -3.39 -0.52 -9.77
C THR A 550 -2.85 0.40 -8.70
N SER A 551 -3.46 0.40 -7.51
CA SER A 551 -3.00 1.17 -6.36
C SER A 551 -3.57 0.58 -5.06
N GLY A 552 -2.84 0.66 -3.94
CA GLY A 552 -3.33 0.24 -2.62
C GLY A 552 -3.12 -1.25 -2.33
N SER A 553 -3.91 -1.80 -1.41
CA SER A 553 -3.91 -3.21 -1.05
C SER A 553 -4.82 -4.02 -1.98
N ALA A 554 -4.44 -5.27 -2.19
CA ALA A 554 -5.27 -6.25 -2.86
C ALA A 554 -6.62 -6.40 -2.13
N GLN A 555 -7.74 -6.31 -2.86
CA GLN A 555 -9.08 -6.20 -2.28
C GLN A 555 -10.08 -7.14 -2.96
N THR A 556 -11.18 -7.49 -2.28
CA THR A 556 -12.23 -8.30 -2.91
C THR A 556 -12.96 -7.53 -4.01
N VAL A 557 -12.95 -8.10 -5.21
CA VAL A 557 -13.62 -7.62 -6.43
C VAL A 557 -14.72 -8.61 -6.78
N ASN A 558 -15.97 -8.20 -6.68
CA ASN A 558 -17.13 -8.97 -7.14
C ASN A 558 -17.31 -8.81 -8.65
N LEU A 559 -17.51 -9.92 -9.37
CA LEU A 559 -17.60 -9.92 -10.83
C LEU A 559 -19.03 -10.15 -11.31
N SER A 560 -19.45 -9.40 -12.31
CA SER A 560 -20.73 -9.57 -12.98
C SER A 560 -20.62 -9.29 -14.49
N ALA A 561 -21.57 -9.82 -15.26
CA ALA A 561 -21.67 -9.63 -16.70
C ALA A 561 -23.05 -9.09 -17.07
N SER A 562 -23.10 -8.15 -18.01
CA SER A 562 -24.33 -7.60 -18.58
C SER A 562 -24.24 -7.51 -20.11
N GLY A 563 -25.38 -7.30 -20.78
CA GLY A 563 -25.44 -7.27 -22.26
C GLY A 563 -25.48 -8.64 -22.95
N LEU A 564 -25.82 -9.70 -22.21
CA LEU A 564 -25.96 -11.06 -22.75
C LEU A 564 -27.19 -11.19 -23.66
N PRO A 565 -27.10 -11.88 -24.81
CA PRO A 565 -28.27 -12.19 -25.63
C PRO A 565 -29.17 -13.23 -24.97
N SER A 566 -30.44 -13.27 -25.37
CA SER A 566 -31.38 -14.30 -24.93
C SER A 566 -30.85 -15.70 -25.25
N GLY A 567 -30.92 -16.62 -24.28
CA GLY A 567 -30.41 -17.98 -24.42
C GLY A 567 -28.92 -18.17 -24.13
N VAL A 568 -28.21 -17.15 -23.62
CA VAL A 568 -26.82 -17.23 -23.14
C VAL A 568 -26.74 -16.94 -21.64
N THR A 569 -25.97 -17.75 -20.91
CA THR A 569 -25.67 -17.52 -19.48
C THR A 569 -24.19 -17.19 -19.27
N ALA A 570 -23.89 -16.42 -18.23
CA ALA A 570 -22.53 -16.12 -17.78
C ALA A 570 -22.34 -16.63 -16.35
N ALA A 571 -21.24 -17.35 -16.12
CA ALA A 571 -20.83 -17.79 -14.79
C ALA A 571 -19.38 -17.40 -14.53
N PHE A 572 -19.09 -16.94 -13.30
CA PHE A 572 -17.74 -16.62 -12.85
C PHE A 572 -17.30 -17.66 -11.82
N ASN A 573 -16.08 -18.18 -11.94
CA ASN A 573 -15.51 -19.08 -10.95
C ASN A 573 -14.05 -18.70 -10.63
N PRO A 574 -13.78 -18.13 -9.45
CA PRO A 574 -14.73 -17.74 -8.40
C PRO A 574 -15.56 -16.50 -8.78
N THR A 575 -16.73 -16.29 -8.16
CA THR A 575 -17.60 -15.11 -8.41
C THR A 575 -17.05 -13.79 -7.89
N SER A 576 -16.04 -13.86 -7.01
CA SER A 576 -15.23 -12.73 -6.56
C SER A 576 -13.77 -13.14 -6.45
N VAL A 577 -12.87 -12.19 -6.68
CA VAL A 577 -11.42 -12.39 -6.62
C VAL A 577 -10.78 -11.33 -5.76
N THR A 578 -9.64 -11.62 -5.15
CA THR A 578 -8.81 -10.55 -4.59
C THR A 578 -8.07 -9.84 -5.74
N SER A 579 -8.03 -8.52 -5.80
CA SER A 579 -7.43 -7.78 -6.91
C SER A 579 -5.96 -8.13 -7.08
N GLY A 580 -5.54 -8.44 -8.31
CA GLY A 580 -4.26 -9.13 -8.59
C GLY A 580 -4.45 -10.61 -8.93
N SER A 581 -5.59 -11.20 -8.59
CA SER A 581 -6.02 -12.53 -9.02
C SER A 581 -6.97 -12.43 -10.22
N SER A 582 -7.37 -13.59 -10.74
CA SER A 582 -8.27 -13.69 -11.88
C SER A 582 -9.43 -14.65 -11.60
N SER A 583 -10.51 -14.48 -12.36
CA SER A 583 -11.66 -15.39 -12.39
C SER A 583 -11.90 -15.86 -13.81
N THR A 584 -12.41 -17.08 -13.95
CA THR A 584 -12.86 -17.57 -15.26
C THR A 584 -14.31 -17.17 -15.49
N LEU A 585 -14.55 -16.35 -16.51
CA LEU A 585 -15.87 -16.15 -17.10
C LEU A 585 -16.16 -17.31 -18.05
N THR A 586 -17.25 -18.05 -17.83
CA THR A 586 -17.79 -19.05 -18.75
C THR A 586 -19.11 -18.55 -19.34
N LEU A 587 -19.16 -18.45 -20.66
CA LEU A 587 -20.36 -18.14 -21.42
C LEU A 587 -20.90 -19.41 -22.07
N THR A 588 -22.17 -19.73 -21.87
CA THR A 588 -22.81 -20.95 -22.40
C THR A 588 -24.03 -20.59 -23.24
N SER A 589 -24.13 -21.13 -24.46
CA SER A 589 -25.31 -20.98 -25.32
C SER A 589 -26.27 -22.15 -25.15
N THR A 590 -27.55 -21.83 -25.25
CA THR A 590 -28.64 -22.81 -25.45
C THR A 590 -29.08 -22.82 -26.91
N ALA A 591 -30.00 -23.72 -27.27
CA ALA A 591 -30.62 -23.74 -28.60
C ALA A 591 -31.44 -22.47 -28.91
N ALA A 592 -31.77 -21.66 -27.91
CA ALA A 592 -32.49 -20.39 -28.07
C ALA A 592 -31.56 -19.20 -28.41
N ALA A 593 -30.23 -19.38 -28.39
CA ALA A 593 -29.29 -18.31 -28.69
C ALA A 593 -29.27 -17.98 -30.19
N ALA A 594 -29.63 -16.74 -30.53
CA ALA A 594 -29.63 -16.25 -31.90
C ALA A 594 -28.20 -16.04 -32.42
N ALA A 595 -27.97 -16.37 -33.70
CA ALA A 595 -26.70 -16.13 -34.37
C ALA A 595 -26.42 -14.61 -34.47
N GLY A 596 -25.20 -14.20 -34.18
CA GLY A 596 -24.81 -12.79 -34.15
C GLY A 596 -23.61 -12.51 -33.25
N THR A 597 -23.11 -11.27 -33.29
CA THR A 597 -22.03 -10.80 -32.42
C THR A 597 -22.59 -9.85 -31.37
N TYR A 598 -22.25 -10.09 -30.11
CA TYR A 598 -22.76 -9.39 -28.94
C TYR A 598 -21.62 -8.86 -28.07
N ASN A 599 -21.72 -7.62 -27.61
CA ASN A 599 -20.75 -7.04 -26.68
C ASN A 599 -21.22 -7.28 -25.25
N VAL A 600 -20.53 -8.16 -24.54
CA VAL A 600 -20.77 -8.45 -23.12
C VAL A 600 -19.91 -7.50 -22.29
N THR A 601 -20.51 -6.76 -21.37
CA THR A 601 -19.78 -5.89 -20.44
C THR A 601 -19.51 -6.63 -19.14
N ILE A 602 -18.24 -6.75 -18.76
CA ILE A 602 -17.80 -7.32 -17.50
C ILE A 602 -17.53 -6.18 -16.52
N THR A 603 -18.09 -6.27 -15.31
CA THR A 603 -17.89 -5.30 -14.23
C THR A 603 -17.22 -5.96 -13.04
N GLY A 604 -16.12 -5.39 -12.57
CA GLY A 604 -15.53 -5.68 -11.27
C GLY A 604 -15.89 -4.58 -10.27
N ALA A 605 -16.48 -4.95 -9.14
CA ALA A 605 -16.89 -4.04 -8.07
C ALA A 605 -16.09 -4.33 -6.79
N GLY A 606 -15.22 -3.37 -6.40
CA GLY A 606 -14.49 -3.34 -5.12
C GLY A 606 -14.77 -2.02 -4.40
N SER A 607 -13.74 -1.38 -3.83
CA SER A 607 -13.78 0.01 -3.34
C SER A 607 -14.13 1.04 -4.42
N VAL A 608 -13.87 0.69 -5.69
CA VAL A 608 -14.25 1.41 -6.91
C VAL A 608 -14.77 0.40 -7.95
N SER A 609 -15.54 0.85 -8.94
CA SER A 609 -16.07 -0.01 -10.02
C SER A 609 -15.30 0.19 -11.32
N ARG A 610 -14.95 -0.92 -11.99
CA ARG A 610 -14.17 -0.95 -13.23
C ARG A 610 -14.78 -1.91 -14.22
N THR A 611 -14.71 -1.60 -15.51
CA THR A 611 -15.35 -2.38 -16.57
C THR A 611 -14.39 -2.73 -17.71
N THR A 612 -14.67 -3.84 -18.38
CA THR A 612 -14.06 -4.25 -19.67
C THR A 612 -15.13 -4.92 -20.53
N THR A 613 -14.87 -5.12 -21.81
CA THR A 613 -15.81 -5.79 -22.74
C THR A 613 -15.27 -7.11 -23.26
N PHE A 614 -16.18 -8.02 -23.61
CA PHE A 614 -15.92 -9.28 -24.32
C PHE A 614 -16.86 -9.40 -25.52
N ALA A 615 -16.31 -9.62 -26.72
CA ALA A 615 -17.09 -9.80 -27.94
C ALA A 615 -17.46 -11.29 -28.14
N LEU A 616 -18.71 -11.64 -27.93
CA LEU A 616 -19.24 -12.99 -28.10
C LEU A 616 -19.88 -13.16 -29.48
N THR A 617 -19.42 -14.11 -30.28
CA THR A 617 -20.05 -14.50 -31.55
C THR A 617 -20.79 -15.83 -31.41
N ILE A 618 -22.09 -15.85 -31.74
CA ILE A 618 -22.88 -17.07 -31.86
C ILE A 618 -22.89 -17.50 -33.33
N GLY A 619 -22.24 -18.63 -33.64
CA GLY A 619 -22.17 -19.19 -34.99
C GLY A 619 -23.42 -19.99 -35.39
N PRO A 620 -23.68 -20.21 -36.69
CA PRO A 620 -24.77 -21.07 -37.15
C PRO A 620 -24.55 -22.50 -36.65
N GLY A 621 -25.54 -23.06 -35.96
CA GLY A 621 -25.47 -24.40 -35.38
C GLY A 621 -25.47 -25.49 -36.45
N GLY A 622 -24.54 -26.45 -36.37
CA GLY A 622 -24.51 -27.63 -37.21
C GLY A 622 -23.83 -28.81 -36.51
N PRO A 623 -24.50 -29.97 -36.35
CA PRO A 623 -23.87 -31.20 -35.89
C PRO A 623 -22.93 -31.78 -36.97
N GLY A 624 -21.92 -32.55 -36.54
CA GLY A 624 -20.76 -33.00 -37.33
C GLY A 624 -21.05 -33.49 -38.75
N GLY A 625 -20.25 -33.01 -39.71
CA GLY A 625 -20.34 -33.38 -41.12
C GLY A 625 -19.87 -34.82 -41.36
N SER A 626 -20.75 -35.63 -41.93
CA SER A 626 -20.37 -36.86 -42.62
C SER A 626 -19.64 -36.50 -43.93
N CYS A 627 -18.57 -37.21 -44.28
CA CYS A 627 -17.84 -37.05 -45.55
C CYS A 627 -18.59 -37.62 -46.77
N GLU A 628 -19.85 -37.22 -46.88
CA GLU A 628 -20.83 -37.68 -47.86
C GLU A 628 -21.72 -36.49 -48.26
N GLY A 629 -22.01 -36.35 -49.55
CA GLY A 629 -22.98 -35.39 -50.07
C GLY A 629 -23.95 -36.07 -51.03
N SER A 630 -25.20 -35.62 -51.06
CA SER A 630 -26.23 -36.17 -51.95
C SER A 630 -27.07 -35.06 -52.58
N ASN A 631 -27.45 -35.23 -53.85
CA ASN A 631 -28.44 -34.40 -54.51
C ASN A 631 -29.59 -35.28 -55.02
N THR A 632 -30.78 -35.03 -54.51
CA THR A 632 -32.01 -35.77 -54.87
C THR A 632 -32.95 -34.94 -55.76
N ASN A 633 -32.52 -33.76 -56.23
CA ASN A 633 -33.32 -32.95 -57.12
C ASN A 633 -33.22 -33.51 -58.54
N ALA A 634 -34.39 -33.81 -59.12
CA ALA A 634 -34.48 -34.31 -60.47
C ALA A 634 -33.97 -33.26 -61.48
N LEU A 635 -33.06 -33.66 -62.36
CA LEU A 635 -32.50 -32.80 -63.42
C LEU A 635 -32.75 -33.47 -64.77
N ALA A 636 -33.51 -32.79 -65.64
CA ALA A 636 -33.76 -33.27 -66.99
C ALA A 636 -32.44 -33.33 -67.80
N ILE A 637 -32.31 -34.37 -68.61
CA ILE A 637 -31.21 -34.58 -69.56
C ILE A 637 -31.84 -34.54 -70.97
N PRO A 638 -31.91 -33.38 -71.61
CA PRO A 638 -32.39 -33.26 -72.99
C PRO A 638 -31.45 -33.92 -74.00
N ASP A 639 -32.02 -34.32 -75.13
CA ASP A 639 -31.34 -35.01 -76.23
C ASP A 639 -30.13 -34.21 -76.72
N ASN A 640 -28.98 -34.88 -76.88
CA ASN A 640 -27.71 -34.31 -77.34
C ASN A 640 -27.23 -33.07 -76.54
N THR A 641 -27.41 -33.06 -75.22
CA THR A 641 -26.98 -31.95 -74.34
C THR A 641 -26.08 -32.40 -73.19
N THR A 642 -25.41 -31.42 -72.56
CA THR A 642 -24.65 -31.60 -71.32
C THR A 642 -25.35 -30.86 -70.18
N VAL A 643 -25.56 -31.55 -69.06
CA VAL A 643 -26.12 -30.99 -67.83
C VAL A 643 -25.21 -31.27 -66.63
N GLU A 644 -25.23 -30.39 -65.63
CA GLU A 644 -24.44 -30.55 -64.40
C GLU A 644 -25.35 -30.45 -63.17
N SER A 645 -25.16 -31.37 -62.22
CA SER A 645 -25.76 -31.33 -60.88
C SER A 645 -24.66 -31.20 -59.84
N SER A 646 -24.83 -30.37 -58.81
CA SER A 646 -23.80 -30.09 -57.81
C SER A 646 -24.17 -30.55 -56.40
N ILE A 647 -23.15 -30.89 -55.61
CA ILE A 647 -23.21 -31.10 -54.16
C ILE A 647 -22.04 -30.37 -53.51
N THR A 648 -22.23 -29.90 -52.28
CA THR A 648 -21.15 -29.32 -51.47
C THR A 648 -20.82 -30.27 -50.33
N ILE A 649 -19.55 -30.68 -50.23
CA ILE A 649 -19.03 -31.46 -49.10
C ILE A 649 -18.21 -30.52 -48.21
N SER A 650 -18.48 -30.53 -46.91
CA SER A 650 -17.77 -29.71 -45.91
C SER A 650 -17.50 -30.53 -44.64
N GLY A 651 -16.45 -30.16 -43.90
CA GLY A 651 -16.10 -30.80 -42.63
C GLY A 651 -15.19 -32.03 -42.74
N CYS A 652 -14.66 -32.35 -43.93
CA CYS A 652 -13.66 -33.40 -44.13
C CYS A 652 -12.22 -32.88 -44.01
N SER A 653 -11.32 -33.67 -43.42
CA SER A 653 -9.90 -33.36 -43.38
C SER A 653 -9.15 -34.04 -44.52
N GLY A 654 -8.37 -33.29 -45.30
CA GLY A 654 -7.46 -33.83 -46.32
C GLY A 654 -8.10 -34.11 -47.69
N ASN A 655 -7.46 -35.00 -48.45
CA ASN A 655 -7.91 -35.41 -49.79
C ASN A 655 -8.96 -36.52 -49.73
N ALA A 656 -9.72 -36.70 -50.81
CA ALA A 656 -10.73 -37.75 -50.93
C ALA A 656 -10.09 -39.16 -51.02
N SER A 657 -10.90 -40.21 -50.85
CA SER A 657 -10.42 -41.60 -50.87
C SER A 657 -10.06 -42.06 -52.28
N ALA A 658 -9.07 -42.97 -52.38
CA ALA A 658 -8.81 -43.71 -53.61
C ALA A 658 -9.94 -44.69 -53.99
N THR A 659 -10.89 -44.93 -53.08
CA THR A 659 -12.04 -45.83 -53.24
C THR A 659 -13.38 -45.12 -53.10
N SER A 660 -13.43 -43.82 -53.37
CA SER A 660 -14.66 -43.02 -53.26
C SER A 660 -15.80 -43.59 -54.09
N THR A 661 -17.00 -43.67 -53.51
CA THR A 661 -18.19 -44.24 -54.17
C THR A 661 -19.16 -43.17 -54.61
N ILE A 662 -19.73 -43.35 -55.81
CA ILE A 662 -20.65 -42.43 -56.46
C ILE A 662 -21.90 -43.17 -56.93
N PRO A 663 -22.89 -43.41 -56.05
CA PRO A 663 -24.20 -43.89 -56.45
C PRO A 663 -24.89 -42.87 -57.38
N VAL A 664 -25.31 -43.32 -58.56
CA VAL A 664 -26.01 -42.51 -59.57
C VAL A 664 -27.27 -43.25 -60.02
N ASP A 665 -28.40 -42.55 -60.00
CA ASP A 665 -29.70 -43.00 -60.51
C ASP A 665 -30.17 -42.03 -61.61
N ILE A 666 -30.12 -42.48 -62.86
CA ILE A 666 -30.61 -41.77 -64.04
C ILE A 666 -31.63 -42.66 -64.73
N ASN A 667 -32.81 -42.12 -65.03
CA ASN A 667 -33.69 -42.72 -66.01
C ASN A 667 -33.31 -42.23 -67.41
N HIS A 668 -33.11 -43.13 -68.36
CA HIS A 668 -32.78 -42.82 -69.75
C HIS A 668 -33.29 -43.95 -70.64
N THR A 669 -33.90 -43.62 -71.80
CA THR A 669 -34.47 -44.62 -72.72
C THR A 669 -33.41 -45.46 -73.44
N TRP A 670 -32.16 -45.02 -73.46
CA TRP A 670 -31.02 -45.79 -73.93
C TRP A 670 -29.79 -45.40 -73.11
N ARG A 671 -29.19 -46.25 -72.26
CA ARG A 671 -28.06 -45.79 -71.43
C ARG A 671 -26.71 -45.76 -72.16
N GLY A 672 -26.63 -46.38 -73.34
CA GLY A 672 -25.42 -46.50 -74.13
C GLY A 672 -24.87 -45.17 -74.65
N ASP A 673 -25.68 -44.14 -74.81
CA ASP A 673 -25.25 -42.79 -75.25
C ASP A 673 -24.95 -41.83 -74.10
N VAL A 674 -25.23 -42.21 -72.85
CA VAL A 674 -24.94 -41.36 -71.70
C VAL A 674 -23.48 -41.48 -71.27
N VAL A 675 -22.77 -40.34 -71.25
CA VAL A 675 -21.45 -40.14 -70.67
C VAL A 675 -21.58 -39.47 -69.30
N ILE A 676 -20.89 -40.00 -68.28
CA ILE A 676 -20.92 -39.46 -66.91
C ILE A 676 -19.50 -39.14 -66.47
N ASP A 677 -19.27 -37.89 -66.10
CA ASP A 677 -18.05 -37.38 -65.49
C ASP A 677 -18.35 -36.83 -64.09
N LEU A 678 -17.52 -37.18 -63.10
CA LEU A 678 -17.47 -36.47 -61.82
C LEU A 678 -16.42 -35.36 -61.92
N VAL A 679 -16.83 -34.11 -61.67
CA VAL A 679 -15.95 -32.93 -61.69
C VAL A 679 -15.63 -32.54 -60.25
N ALA A 680 -14.34 -32.54 -59.93
CA ALA A 680 -13.79 -32.15 -58.65
C ALA A 680 -13.82 -30.62 -58.44
N PRO A 681 -13.66 -30.12 -57.19
CA PRO A 681 -13.69 -28.69 -56.89
C PRO A 681 -12.63 -27.86 -57.61
N ASP A 682 -11.50 -28.47 -57.96
CA ASP A 682 -10.42 -27.86 -58.73
C ASP A 682 -10.70 -27.83 -60.25
N GLY A 683 -11.78 -28.49 -60.70
CA GLY A 683 -12.18 -28.63 -62.09
C GLY A 683 -11.73 -29.92 -62.78
N THR A 684 -10.97 -30.79 -62.11
CA THR A 684 -10.51 -32.07 -62.65
C THR A 684 -11.69 -33.01 -62.87
N ALA A 685 -11.78 -33.65 -64.05
CA ALA A 685 -12.89 -34.51 -64.44
C ALA A 685 -12.51 -36.00 -64.43
N TYR A 686 -13.32 -36.81 -63.76
CA TYR A 686 -13.18 -38.25 -63.61
C TYR A 686 -14.30 -38.98 -64.37
N ARG A 687 -13.93 -39.67 -65.45
CA ARG A 687 -14.87 -40.45 -66.28
C ARG A 687 -15.39 -41.65 -65.50
N LEU A 688 -16.68 -41.61 -65.13
CA LEU A 688 -17.37 -42.70 -64.44
C LEU A 688 -17.97 -43.71 -65.43
N LYS A 689 -18.54 -43.21 -66.53
CA LYS A 689 -19.12 -44.04 -67.60
C LYS A 689 -18.90 -43.38 -68.96
N ASN A 690 -18.48 -44.17 -69.94
CA ASN A 690 -18.37 -43.73 -71.33
C ASN A 690 -19.60 -44.16 -72.16
N SER A 691 -19.77 -43.57 -73.34
CA SER A 691 -20.75 -44.06 -74.31
C SER A 691 -20.30 -45.40 -74.91
N SER A 692 -21.27 -46.23 -75.28
CA SER A 692 -21.13 -47.58 -75.84
C SER A 692 -22.30 -47.87 -76.76
N SER A 693 -22.02 -48.07 -78.04
CA SER A 693 -23.02 -48.45 -79.04
C SER A 693 -23.61 -49.85 -78.82
N ASN A 694 -23.07 -50.62 -77.87
CA ASN A 694 -23.47 -52.00 -77.56
C ASN A 694 -24.21 -52.12 -76.22
N ASP A 695 -24.59 -50.99 -75.59
CA ASP A 695 -25.30 -50.95 -74.31
C ASP A 695 -26.72 -50.40 -74.48
N SER A 696 -27.63 -51.23 -75.01
CA SER A 696 -28.97 -50.85 -75.45
C SER A 696 -30.05 -50.94 -74.37
N ALA A 697 -29.68 -50.92 -73.09
CA ALA A 697 -30.63 -51.07 -72.01
C ALA A 697 -30.97 -49.73 -71.35
N ASP A 698 -32.18 -49.63 -70.83
CA ASP A 698 -32.70 -48.42 -70.21
C ASP A 698 -32.07 -48.20 -68.82
N ASN A 699 -31.94 -46.94 -68.43
CA ASN A 699 -31.60 -46.44 -67.09
C ASN A 699 -30.20 -46.83 -66.56
N ILE A 700 -29.70 -45.99 -65.65
CA ILE A 700 -28.42 -46.17 -64.96
C ILE A 700 -28.71 -46.11 -63.47
N LYS A 701 -28.66 -47.26 -62.80
CA LYS A 701 -28.73 -47.39 -61.34
C LYS A 701 -27.48 -48.10 -60.86
N GLN A 702 -26.39 -47.35 -60.81
CA GLN A 702 -25.06 -47.89 -60.60
C GLN A 702 -24.31 -47.08 -59.55
N THR A 703 -23.52 -47.77 -58.73
CA THR A 703 -22.50 -47.13 -57.91
C THR A 703 -21.17 -47.21 -58.63
N PHE A 704 -20.61 -46.06 -58.96
CA PHE A 704 -19.29 -45.94 -59.53
C PHE A 704 -18.24 -45.83 -58.41
N THR A 705 -16.99 -46.12 -58.73
CA THR A 705 -15.85 -45.91 -57.84
C THR A 705 -14.78 -45.14 -58.60
N ALA A 706 -14.21 -44.11 -57.99
CA ALA A 706 -13.15 -43.31 -58.57
C ALA A 706 -12.01 -43.11 -57.54
N ASN A 707 -10.78 -43.09 -58.03
CA ASN A 707 -9.64 -42.70 -57.21
C ASN A 707 -9.54 -41.18 -57.18
N LEU A 708 -9.97 -40.59 -56.06
CA LEU A 708 -10.00 -39.14 -55.88
C LEU A 708 -8.91 -38.67 -54.88
N SER A 709 -7.89 -39.50 -54.63
CA SER A 709 -6.85 -39.22 -53.61
C SER A 709 -5.96 -38.02 -53.89
N SER A 710 -5.96 -37.49 -55.12
CA SER A 710 -5.33 -36.21 -55.46
C SER A 710 -6.20 -35.00 -55.16
N GLU A 711 -7.51 -35.19 -54.93
CA GLU A 711 -8.48 -34.10 -54.83
C GLU A 711 -8.79 -33.74 -53.38
N VAL A 712 -8.94 -32.45 -53.10
CA VAL A 712 -9.39 -31.97 -51.78
C VAL A 712 -10.83 -32.43 -51.55
N ALA A 713 -11.09 -33.08 -50.40
CA ALA A 713 -12.41 -33.66 -50.10
C ALA A 713 -13.51 -32.59 -49.95
N ASN A 714 -13.17 -31.45 -49.34
CA ASN A 714 -14.08 -30.33 -49.18
C ASN A 714 -14.18 -29.49 -50.45
N GLY A 715 -15.41 -29.15 -50.84
CA GLY A 715 -15.67 -28.28 -51.98
C GLY A 715 -16.95 -28.65 -52.71
N THR A 716 -17.18 -27.94 -53.81
CA THR A 716 -18.32 -28.20 -54.69
C THR A 716 -17.94 -29.24 -55.73
N TRP A 717 -18.55 -30.42 -55.62
CA TRP A 717 -18.43 -31.50 -56.60
C TRP A 717 -19.60 -31.44 -57.57
N LYS A 718 -19.36 -31.77 -58.85
CA LYS A 718 -20.42 -31.81 -59.85
C LYS A 718 -20.47 -33.14 -60.58
N LEU A 719 -21.68 -33.67 -60.80
CA LEU A 719 -21.92 -34.74 -61.75
C LEU A 719 -22.29 -34.11 -63.09
N ARG A 720 -21.42 -34.25 -64.07
CA ARG A 720 -21.63 -33.82 -65.46
C ARG A 720 -22.12 -35.01 -66.27
N ILE A 721 -23.29 -34.86 -66.87
CA ILE A 721 -23.94 -35.89 -67.67
C ILE A 721 -24.11 -35.35 -69.08
N GLN A 722 -23.69 -36.13 -70.08
CA GLN A 722 -23.81 -35.78 -71.49
C GLN A 722 -24.58 -36.88 -72.19
N ASP A 723 -25.64 -36.52 -72.90
CA ASP A 723 -26.18 -37.36 -73.96
C ASP A 723 -25.42 -37.03 -75.25
N VAL A 724 -24.81 -38.05 -75.88
CA VAL A 724 -23.97 -37.86 -77.07
C VAL A 724 -24.57 -38.47 -78.35
N ALA A 725 -25.81 -38.96 -78.30
CA ALA A 725 -26.56 -39.43 -79.47
C ALA A 725 -27.84 -38.61 -79.65
N THR A 726 -28.63 -38.97 -80.66
CA THR A 726 -29.91 -38.32 -80.96
C THR A 726 -31.06 -39.29 -80.73
N ASN A 727 -32.22 -38.77 -80.30
CA ASN A 727 -33.54 -39.40 -80.11
C ASN A 727 -33.87 -39.92 -78.70
N ASP A 728 -32.92 -39.92 -77.77
CA ASP A 728 -33.13 -40.40 -76.41
C ASP A 728 -33.09 -39.22 -75.42
N THR A 729 -33.81 -39.34 -74.31
CA THR A 729 -33.81 -38.31 -73.25
C THR A 729 -33.89 -38.98 -71.89
N GLY A 730 -33.52 -38.25 -70.84
CA GLY A 730 -33.60 -38.79 -69.51
C GLY A 730 -33.75 -37.78 -68.39
N THR A 731 -33.61 -38.28 -67.17
CA THR A 731 -33.65 -37.49 -65.94
C THR A 731 -32.69 -38.11 -64.92
N LEU A 732 -31.76 -37.31 -64.43
CA LEU A 732 -31.01 -37.64 -63.22
C LEU A 732 -31.97 -37.55 -62.04
N ASN A 733 -32.28 -38.67 -61.40
CA ASN A 733 -33.20 -38.74 -60.27
C ASN A 733 -32.49 -38.35 -58.97
N ASN A 734 -31.32 -38.95 -58.73
CA ASN A 734 -30.47 -38.64 -57.58
C ASN A 734 -29.04 -39.11 -57.81
N TRP A 735 -28.11 -38.52 -57.08
CA TRP A 735 -26.76 -39.04 -56.94
C TRP A 735 -26.16 -38.66 -55.58
N SER A 736 -25.13 -39.39 -55.18
CA SER A 736 -24.35 -39.06 -53.98
C SER A 736 -22.86 -39.31 -54.21
N LEU A 737 -22.03 -38.73 -53.37
CA LEU A 737 -20.59 -38.93 -53.35
C LEU A 737 -20.14 -39.17 -51.92
N LYS A 738 -19.42 -40.27 -51.70
CA LYS A 738 -18.71 -40.57 -50.45
C LYS A 738 -17.22 -40.44 -50.68
N VAL A 739 -16.59 -39.48 -50.00
CA VAL A 739 -15.16 -39.17 -50.17
C VAL A 739 -14.23 -39.84 -49.13
N GLY A 740 -14.72 -40.73 -48.25
CA GLY A 740 -13.90 -41.41 -47.22
C GLY A 740 -14.13 -42.93 -47.11
N ASP A 741 -13.13 -43.67 -46.63
CA ASP A 741 -13.08 -45.15 -46.56
C ASP A 741 -13.77 -45.77 -45.32
N GLY A 742 -14.53 -45.00 -44.53
CA GLY A 742 -15.16 -45.52 -43.32
C GLY A 742 -14.18 -45.85 -42.19
N SER A 743 -12.90 -45.52 -42.33
CA SER A 743 -12.04 -45.37 -41.15
C SER A 743 -12.48 -44.10 -40.43
N THR A 744 -12.97 -44.27 -39.21
CA THR A 744 -13.18 -43.15 -38.28
C THR A 744 -11.86 -42.39 -38.16
N PRO A 745 -11.83 -41.05 -38.38
CA PRO A 745 -10.62 -40.29 -38.15
C PRO A 745 -10.11 -40.58 -36.74
N VAL A 746 -8.82 -40.89 -36.59
CA VAL A 746 -8.21 -41.06 -35.27
C VAL A 746 -8.50 -39.78 -34.48
N ASN A 747 -9.06 -39.92 -33.28
CA ASN A 747 -9.35 -38.77 -32.44
C ASN A 747 -8.04 -37.99 -32.22
N ASP A 748 -8.02 -36.72 -32.58
CA ASP A 748 -6.90 -35.81 -32.39
C ASP A 748 -7.41 -34.49 -31.81
N PHE A 749 -6.54 -33.78 -31.10
CA PHE A 749 -6.83 -32.47 -30.55
C PHE A 749 -5.59 -31.57 -30.57
N SER A 750 -5.80 -30.26 -30.42
CA SER A 750 -4.74 -29.31 -30.09
C SER A 750 -4.88 -28.85 -28.64
N ILE A 751 -3.78 -28.38 -28.05
CA ILE A 751 -3.74 -27.78 -26.72
C ILE A 751 -3.05 -26.41 -26.81
N ALA A 752 -3.60 -25.40 -26.13
CA ALA A 752 -3.04 -24.06 -26.10
C ALA A 752 -3.25 -23.42 -24.72
N THR A 753 -2.33 -22.53 -24.34
CA THR A 753 -2.42 -21.72 -23.10
C THR A 753 -2.81 -20.29 -23.46
N SER A 754 -3.70 -19.68 -22.68
CA SER A 754 -4.07 -18.26 -22.83
C SER A 754 -4.32 -17.61 -21.47
N PRO A 755 -3.50 -16.64 -21.05
CA PRO A 755 -2.29 -16.15 -21.74
C PRO A 755 -1.18 -17.23 -21.82
N THR A 756 -0.27 -17.12 -22.80
CA THR A 756 0.89 -18.03 -22.96
C THR A 756 2.03 -17.76 -21.97
N SER A 757 1.92 -16.69 -21.18
CA SER A 757 2.88 -16.29 -20.15
C SER A 757 2.19 -15.60 -18.99
N GLY A 758 2.82 -15.58 -17.82
CA GLY A 758 2.37 -14.77 -16.68
C GLY A 758 3.44 -14.55 -15.64
N SER A 759 3.21 -13.58 -14.76
CA SER A 759 4.13 -13.19 -13.69
C SER A 759 3.48 -13.38 -12.32
N VAL A 760 4.24 -13.84 -11.33
CA VAL A 760 3.77 -14.09 -9.96
C VAL A 760 4.84 -13.72 -8.95
N GLN A 761 4.49 -13.00 -7.88
CA GLN A 761 5.45 -12.75 -6.79
C GLN A 761 5.68 -14.04 -5.98
N ALA A 762 6.90 -14.26 -5.50
CA ALA A 762 7.18 -15.36 -4.58
C ALA A 762 6.23 -15.32 -3.36
N GLY A 763 5.48 -16.41 -3.14
CA GLY A 763 4.42 -16.50 -2.11
C GLY A 763 3.00 -16.30 -2.62
N ALA A 764 2.81 -16.01 -3.92
CA ALA A 764 1.50 -15.83 -4.57
C ALA A 764 1.21 -16.92 -5.62
N SER A 765 0.10 -16.80 -6.36
CA SER A 765 -0.28 -17.73 -7.43
C SER A 765 -0.66 -17.02 -8.73
N ALA A 766 -0.39 -17.65 -9.88
CA ALA A 766 -0.85 -17.23 -11.21
C ALA A 766 -1.74 -18.31 -11.85
N THR A 767 -2.62 -17.93 -12.78
CA THR A 767 -3.45 -18.88 -13.53
C THR A 767 -3.38 -18.66 -15.03
N THR A 768 -3.59 -19.71 -15.82
CA THR A 768 -3.79 -19.65 -17.28
C THR A 768 -4.87 -20.64 -17.73
N THR A 769 -5.61 -20.29 -18.78
CA THR A 769 -6.58 -21.20 -19.40
C THR A 769 -5.86 -22.14 -20.35
N VAL A 770 -6.07 -23.43 -20.17
CA VAL A 770 -5.62 -24.50 -21.05
C VAL A 770 -6.79 -24.94 -21.91
N SER A 771 -6.83 -24.46 -23.15
CA SER A 771 -7.88 -24.79 -24.11
C SER A 771 -7.49 -26.01 -24.92
N THR A 772 -8.46 -26.88 -25.17
CA THR A 772 -8.32 -27.99 -26.11
C THR A 772 -9.28 -27.79 -27.29
N THR A 773 -8.89 -28.21 -28.48
CA THR A 773 -9.76 -28.18 -29.66
C THR A 773 -9.67 -29.51 -30.38
N THR A 774 -10.81 -30.15 -30.66
CA THR A 774 -10.82 -31.39 -31.47
C THR A 774 -10.37 -31.04 -32.89
N THR A 775 -9.27 -31.62 -33.35
CA THR A 775 -8.70 -31.36 -34.68
C THR A 775 -9.11 -32.42 -35.70
N SER A 776 -9.37 -33.65 -35.27
CA SER A 776 -9.99 -34.70 -36.07
C SER A 776 -10.70 -35.73 -35.20
N GLY A 777 -11.67 -36.45 -35.75
CA GLY A 777 -12.40 -37.52 -35.04
C GLY A 777 -13.43 -36.99 -34.04
N SER A 778 -13.79 -37.81 -33.06
CA SER A 778 -14.76 -37.46 -32.01
C SER A 778 -14.08 -36.73 -30.84
N ALA A 779 -14.84 -35.85 -30.20
CA ALA A 779 -14.39 -35.20 -28.96
C ALA A 779 -14.10 -36.26 -27.88
N GLN A 780 -12.98 -36.09 -27.16
CA GLN A 780 -12.43 -37.12 -26.28
C GLN A 780 -11.93 -36.57 -24.95
N THR A 781 -11.83 -37.41 -23.92
CA THR A 781 -11.27 -37.00 -22.62
C THR A 781 -9.76 -36.80 -22.72
N VAL A 782 -9.29 -35.60 -22.36
CA VAL A 782 -7.89 -35.19 -22.31
C VAL A 782 -7.51 -34.94 -20.86
N ASN A 783 -6.61 -35.77 -20.31
CA ASN A 783 -6.02 -35.57 -18.98
C ASN A 783 -4.89 -34.54 -19.04
N LEU A 784 -4.81 -33.63 -18.07
CA LEU A 784 -3.85 -32.53 -18.09
C LEU A 784 -2.82 -32.66 -16.97
N THR A 785 -1.54 -32.46 -17.32
CA THR A 785 -0.42 -32.45 -16.38
C THR A 785 0.54 -31.30 -16.70
N ALA A 786 1.36 -30.89 -15.73
CA ALA A 786 2.37 -29.84 -15.88
C ALA A 786 3.73 -30.34 -15.39
N SER A 787 4.79 -29.95 -16.09
CA SER A 787 6.19 -30.27 -15.75
C SER A 787 7.10 -29.06 -15.99
N GLY A 788 8.34 -29.11 -15.51
CA GLY A 788 9.28 -27.97 -15.60
C GLY A 788 9.07 -26.89 -14.52
N LEU A 789 8.47 -27.24 -13.39
CA LEU A 789 8.24 -26.31 -12.27
C LEU A 789 9.52 -26.14 -11.44
N PRO A 790 9.91 -24.91 -11.06
CA PRO A 790 11.04 -24.68 -10.17
C PRO A 790 10.73 -25.04 -8.71
N ALA A 791 11.78 -25.14 -7.89
CA ALA A 791 11.64 -25.38 -6.46
C ALA A 791 10.74 -24.31 -5.81
N GLY A 792 9.76 -24.76 -5.03
CA GLY A 792 8.79 -23.87 -4.39
C GLY A 792 7.60 -23.47 -5.27
N VAL A 793 7.40 -24.08 -6.44
CA VAL A 793 6.23 -23.84 -7.32
C VAL A 793 5.44 -25.14 -7.56
N THR A 794 4.11 -25.09 -7.41
CA THR A 794 3.20 -26.22 -7.64
C THR A 794 2.16 -25.88 -8.71
N ALA A 795 1.72 -26.88 -9.48
CA ALA A 795 0.70 -26.74 -10.52
C ALA A 795 -0.55 -27.58 -10.21
N SER A 796 -1.73 -27.03 -10.44
CA SER A 796 -3.02 -27.75 -10.33
C SER A 796 -3.97 -27.39 -11.46
N PHE A 797 -4.76 -28.35 -11.93
CA PHE A 797 -5.75 -28.16 -13.00
C PHE A 797 -7.18 -28.29 -12.47
N SER A 798 -8.09 -27.44 -12.94
CA SER A 798 -9.51 -27.51 -12.59
C SER A 798 -10.39 -27.27 -13.83
N PRO A 799 -11.07 -28.32 -14.35
CA PRO A 799 -10.96 -29.74 -13.98
C PRO A 799 -9.61 -30.37 -14.41
N THR A 800 -9.20 -31.47 -13.79
CA THR A 800 -7.94 -32.19 -14.14
C THR A 800 -7.98 -32.89 -15.50
N SER A 801 -9.17 -33.03 -16.09
CA SER A 801 -9.37 -33.50 -17.45
C SER A 801 -10.56 -32.81 -18.11
N VAL A 802 -10.54 -32.71 -19.43
CA VAL A 802 -11.57 -32.02 -20.24
C VAL A 802 -11.94 -32.86 -21.47
N THR A 803 -13.19 -32.78 -21.92
CA THR A 803 -13.54 -33.26 -23.26
C THR A 803 -12.96 -32.29 -24.31
N SER A 804 -12.27 -32.78 -25.34
CA SER A 804 -11.61 -31.94 -26.35
C SER A 804 -12.61 -30.99 -27.03
N GLY A 805 -12.25 -29.71 -27.08
CA GLY A 805 -13.18 -28.61 -27.38
C GLY A 805 -13.56 -27.78 -26.15
N ASN A 806 -13.30 -28.28 -24.95
CA ASN A 806 -13.44 -27.54 -23.69
C ASN A 806 -12.07 -27.08 -23.15
N SER A 807 -12.08 -26.38 -22.03
CA SER A 807 -10.88 -25.83 -21.40
C SER A 807 -10.80 -26.17 -19.90
N SER A 808 -9.58 -26.10 -19.35
CA SER A 808 -9.28 -26.24 -17.93
C SER A 808 -8.46 -25.05 -17.44
N THR A 809 -8.56 -24.73 -16.15
CA THR A 809 -7.71 -23.69 -15.53
C THR A 809 -6.48 -24.34 -14.92
N LEU A 810 -5.29 -23.94 -15.37
CA LEU A 810 -4.02 -24.24 -14.71
C LEU A 810 -3.74 -23.15 -13.67
N THR A 811 -3.53 -23.53 -12.41
CA THR A 811 -3.06 -22.66 -11.32
C THR A 811 -1.62 -23.03 -10.95
N LEU A 812 -0.75 -22.04 -10.89
CA LEU A 812 0.65 -22.13 -10.48
C LEU A 812 0.82 -21.37 -9.16
N ALA A 813 0.98 -22.07 -8.04
CA ALA A 813 1.19 -21.49 -6.72
C ALA A 813 2.66 -21.49 -6.34
N THR A 814 3.15 -20.39 -5.76
CA THR A 814 4.55 -20.21 -5.36
C THR A 814 4.67 -20.03 -3.85
N THR A 815 5.74 -20.57 -3.28
CA THR A 815 6.15 -20.29 -1.89
C THR A 815 7.00 -19.03 -1.82
N ALA A 816 7.16 -18.45 -0.63
CA ALA A 816 8.06 -17.29 -0.44
C ALA A 816 9.54 -17.60 -0.76
N ALA A 817 9.91 -18.88 -0.80
CA ALA A 817 11.25 -19.35 -1.16
C ALA A 817 11.41 -19.60 -2.68
N ALA A 818 10.36 -19.39 -3.50
CA ALA A 818 10.46 -19.57 -4.94
C ALA A 818 11.43 -18.53 -5.53
N ALA A 819 12.52 -19.01 -6.12
CA ALA A 819 13.54 -18.15 -6.70
C ALA A 819 12.95 -17.27 -7.81
N ALA A 820 13.24 -15.97 -7.77
CA ALA A 820 12.82 -15.07 -8.83
C ALA A 820 13.58 -15.40 -10.13
N GLY A 821 12.85 -15.41 -11.24
CA GLY A 821 13.36 -15.86 -12.54
C GLY A 821 12.28 -16.24 -13.52
N ASN A 822 12.69 -16.56 -14.75
CA ASN A 822 11.81 -16.97 -15.84
C ASN A 822 11.90 -18.49 -16.02
N TYR A 823 10.75 -19.15 -16.01
CA TYR A 823 10.60 -20.61 -16.07
C TYR A 823 9.67 -20.99 -17.20
N ASN A 824 9.99 -22.07 -17.92
CA ASN A 824 9.13 -22.60 -18.97
C ASN A 824 8.39 -23.84 -18.44
N VAL A 825 7.10 -23.69 -18.19
CA VAL A 825 6.23 -24.78 -17.74
C VAL A 825 5.64 -25.49 -18.95
N THR A 826 5.83 -26.80 -19.06
CA THR A 826 5.27 -27.60 -20.15
C THR A 826 3.98 -28.27 -19.68
N ILE A 827 2.87 -27.90 -20.31
CA ILE A 827 1.54 -28.47 -20.12
C ILE A 827 1.39 -29.62 -21.10
N THR A 828 1.03 -30.80 -20.60
CA THR A 828 0.80 -32.00 -21.40
C THR A 828 -0.66 -32.42 -21.30
N GLY A 829 -1.33 -32.52 -22.45
CA GLY A 829 -2.65 -33.13 -22.58
C GLY A 829 -2.53 -34.53 -23.14
N THR A 830 -3.16 -35.51 -22.50
CA THR A 830 -3.14 -36.92 -22.89
C THR A 830 -4.56 -37.44 -23.12
N GLY A 831 -4.89 -37.73 -24.38
CA GLY A 831 -6.08 -38.48 -24.82
C GLY A 831 -5.66 -39.75 -25.58
N SER A 832 -6.26 -40.02 -26.75
CA SER A 832 -5.78 -41.02 -27.73
C SER A 832 -4.40 -40.68 -28.31
N VAL A 833 -4.02 -39.40 -28.25
CA VAL A 833 -2.72 -38.84 -28.61
C VAL A 833 -2.26 -37.87 -27.52
N THR A 834 -0.96 -37.59 -27.45
CA THR A 834 -0.39 -36.63 -26.49
C THR A 834 0.02 -35.35 -27.20
N LYS A 835 -0.34 -34.20 -26.63
CA LYS A 835 0.01 -32.87 -27.14
C LYS A 835 0.54 -32.00 -26.01
N THR A 836 1.43 -31.07 -26.34
CA THR A 836 2.03 -30.17 -25.36
C THR A 836 1.82 -28.70 -25.73
N ALA A 837 1.74 -27.85 -24.72
CA ALA A 837 1.80 -26.40 -24.83
C ALA A 837 2.76 -25.86 -23.77
N ASN A 838 3.43 -24.75 -24.06
CA ASN A 838 4.32 -24.10 -23.13
C ASN A 838 3.64 -22.91 -22.45
N TYR A 839 4.04 -22.64 -21.21
CA TYR A 839 3.65 -21.45 -20.45
C TYR A 839 4.88 -20.83 -19.81
N ALA A 840 5.19 -19.59 -20.18
CA ALA A 840 6.32 -18.86 -19.61
C ALA A 840 5.90 -18.20 -18.27
N LEU A 841 6.37 -18.75 -17.15
CA LEU A 841 6.17 -18.23 -15.80
C LEU A 841 7.32 -17.32 -15.40
N THR A 842 7.03 -16.09 -14.98
CA THR A 842 8.02 -15.20 -14.34
C THR A 842 7.72 -15.13 -12.85
N VAL A 843 8.65 -15.58 -12.00
CA VAL A 843 8.54 -15.36 -10.55
C VAL A 843 9.23 -14.05 -10.21
N THR A 844 8.52 -13.10 -9.62
CA THR A 844 9.02 -11.77 -9.24
C THR A 844 9.39 -11.69 -7.76
N GLY A 845 10.48 -11.00 -7.48
CA GLY A 845 11.17 -10.86 -6.19
C GLY A 845 12.63 -10.50 -6.45
N THR A 846 13.32 -9.87 -5.51
CA THR A 846 14.75 -9.55 -5.69
C THR A 846 15.59 -10.80 -5.44
N THR A 847 16.32 -11.25 -6.45
CA THR A 847 17.38 -12.24 -6.29
C THR A 847 18.56 -11.63 -5.54
N PRO A 848 19.11 -12.30 -4.51
CA PRO A 848 20.46 -12.01 -4.03
C PRO A 848 21.46 -12.25 -5.17
N ASN A 849 22.37 -11.30 -5.34
CA ASN A 849 23.45 -11.22 -6.32
C ASN A 849 24.08 -12.60 -6.69
N PRO A 850 24.14 -13.01 -7.98
CA PRO A 850 24.70 -14.30 -8.39
C PRO A 850 26.20 -14.36 -8.07
N GLY A 851 26.57 -15.07 -7.00
CA GLY A 851 27.96 -15.23 -6.55
C GLY A 851 28.16 -15.19 -5.02
N ILE A 852 27.14 -14.76 -4.26
CA ILE A 852 27.16 -14.79 -2.79
C ILE A 852 26.34 -16.01 -2.32
N PRO A 853 26.90 -16.91 -1.50
CA PRO A 853 26.17 -18.08 -1.01
C PRO A 853 24.98 -17.70 -0.10
N ASP A 854 23.87 -18.36 -0.33
CA ASP A 854 22.73 -18.43 0.60
C ASP A 854 23.09 -19.38 1.76
N ILE A 855 22.90 -18.95 3.01
CA ILE A 855 23.24 -19.75 4.18
C ILE A 855 22.06 -20.64 4.54
N ASP A 856 22.29 -21.96 4.51
CA ASP A 856 21.26 -22.93 4.88
C ASP A 856 20.87 -22.78 6.36
N ILE A 857 19.69 -22.20 6.58
CA ILE A 857 19.13 -21.95 7.90
C ILE A 857 18.97 -23.23 8.73
N ALA A 858 18.79 -24.40 8.09
CA ALA A 858 18.69 -25.66 8.80
C ALA A 858 20.01 -26.02 9.50
N LYS A 859 21.16 -25.66 8.90
CA LYS A 859 22.48 -25.88 9.51
C LYS A 859 22.74 -24.90 10.66
N VAL A 860 22.33 -23.64 10.51
CA VAL A 860 22.39 -22.66 11.61
C VAL A 860 21.54 -23.14 12.79
N GLN A 861 20.31 -23.59 12.53
CA GLN A 861 19.43 -24.16 13.57
C GLN A 861 20.02 -25.42 14.22
N ALA A 862 20.74 -26.25 13.46
CA ALA A 862 21.47 -27.39 14.03
C ALA A 862 22.56 -26.95 15.01
N HIS A 863 23.28 -25.85 14.74
CA HIS A 863 24.22 -25.27 15.71
C HIS A 863 23.52 -24.74 16.96
N LEU A 864 22.36 -24.08 16.82
CA LEU A 864 21.59 -23.61 17.97
C LEU A 864 21.06 -24.77 18.83
N ASN A 865 20.63 -25.87 18.20
CA ASN A 865 20.24 -27.09 18.90
C ASN A 865 21.41 -27.69 19.69
N GLU A 866 22.61 -27.72 19.10
CA GLU A 866 23.81 -28.20 19.78
C GLU A 866 24.17 -27.31 20.98
N PHE A 867 24.12 -25.98 20.84
CA PHE A 867 24.31 -25.07 21.98
C PHE A 867 23.26 -25.30 23.07
N GLY A 868 22.01 -25.55 22.71
CA GLY A 868 20.94 -25.92 23.66
C GLY A 868 21.24 -27.23 24.40
N THR A 869 21.70 -28.26 23.69
CA THR A 869 22.10 -29.54 24.28
C THR A 869 23.32 -29.37 25.19
N ILE A 870 24.32 -28.57 24.78
CA ILE A 870 25.47 -28.25 25.62
C ILE A 870 25.04 -27.55 26.91
N ALA A 871 24.15 -26.56 26.83
CA ALA A 871 23.62 -25.88 28.00
C ALA A 871 22.91 -26.86 28.94
N ALA A 872 21.99 -27.67 28.41
CA ALA A 872 21.24 -28.66 29.18
C ALA A 872 22.16 -29.66 29.91
N ASN A 873 23.21 -30.12 29.25
CA ASN A 873 24.18 -31.06 29.82
C ASN A 873 25.13 -30.42 30.85
N ASN A 874 25.17 -29.08 30.95
CA ASN A 874 26.13 -28.36 31.77
C ASN A 874 25.45 -27.35 32.72
N GLY A 875 24.34 -27.76 33.34
CA GLY A 875 23.66 -26.94 34.35
C GLY A 875 22.71 -25.88 33.78
N GLY A 876 22.23 -26.09 32.56
CA GLY A 876 21.20 -25.27 31.90
C GLY A 876 21.70 -23.95 31.32
N ASN A 877 23.01 -23.68 31.32
CA ASN A 877 23.56 -22.39 30.88
C ASN A 877 24.94 -22.52 30.23
N ARG A 878 25.37 -21.44 29.56
CA ARG A 878 26.66 -21.33 28.88
C ARG A 878 27.45 -20.11 29.36
N ARG A 879 27.29 -19.74 30.64
CA ARG A 879 28.01 -18.62 31.25
C ARG A 879 29.53 -18.77 31.12
N SER A 880 30.25 -17.67 30.91
CA SER A 880 31.72 -17.62 30.68
C SER A 880 32.54 -18.52 31.61
N THR A 881 32.19 -18.58 32.91
CA THR A 881 32.89 -19.39 33.92
C THR A 881 32.46 -20.86 33.98
N SER A 882 31.45 -21.27 33.22
CA SER A 882 30.81 -22.58 33.33
C SER A 882 31.45 -23.65 32.44
N ALA A 883 31.10 -24.92 32.71
CA ALA A 883 31.45 -26.03 31.83
C ALA A 883 30.72 -25.94 30.48
N GLY A 884 29.52 -25.34 30.45
CA GLY A 884 28.74 -25.13 29.24
C GLY A 884 29.47 -24.23 28.24
N TYR A 885 30.07 -23.13 28.71
CA TYR A 885 30.90 -22.27 27.85
C TYR A 885 32.08 -23.04 27.24
N ARG A 886 32.81 -23.80 28.06
CA ARG A 886 33.98 -24.59 27.59
C ARG A 886 33.58 -25.64 26.56
N ALA A 887 32.43 -26.27 26.74
CA ALA A 887 31.89 -27.21 25.77
C ALA A 887 31.46 -26.52 24.47
N SER A 888 30.84 -25.33 24.54
CA SER A 888 30.54 -24.52 23.34
C SER A 888 31.81 -24.09 22.61
N LEU A 889 32.84 -23.66 23.35
CA LEU A 889 34.15 -23.29 22.80
C LEU A 889 34.80 -24.47 22.07
N ALA A 890 34.81 -25.65 22.70
CA ALA A 890 35.33 -26.86 22.11
C ALA A 890 34.57 -27.28 20.84
N TYR A 891 33.25 -27.13 20.83
CA TYR A 891 32.41 -27.41 19.66
C TYR A 891 32.75 -26.49 18.47
N VAL A 892 32.75 -25.17 18.68
CA VAL A 892 33.07 -24.17 17.65
C VAL A 892 34.50 -24.39 17.14
N LYS A 893 35.46 -24.57 18.04
CA LYS A 893 36.86 -24.88 17.71
C LYS A 893 36.98 -26.12 16.85
N GLY A 894 36.34 -27.22 17.23
CA GLY A 894 36.40 -28.48 16.49
C GLY A 894 35.88 -28.35 15.06
N LYS A 895 34.76 -27.65 14.87
CA LYS A 895 34.18 -27.37 13.55
C LYS A 895 35.11 -26.55 12.66
N LEU A 896 35.70 -25.48 13.20
CA LEU A 896 36.60 -24.59 12.45
C LEU A 896 37.93 -25.27 12.11
N GLN A 897 38.52 -26.02 13.04
CA GLN A 897 39.74 -26.80 12.77
C GLN A 897 39.50 -27.84 11.68
N ALA A 898 38.36 -28.54 11.73
CA ALA A 898 37.98 -29.50 10.69
C ALA A 898 37.78 -28.84 9.32
N ALA A 899 37.35 -27.56 9.28
CA ALA A 899 37.19 -26.80 8.05
C ALA A 899 38.49 -26.12 7.56
N GLY A 900 39.62 -26.31 8.26
CA GLY A 900 40.94 -25.81 7.81
C GLY A 900 41.33 -24.44 8.34
N TYR A 901 40.62 -23.89 9.33
CA TYR A 901 41.01 -22.63 9.97
C TYR A 901 42.22 -22.78 10.89
N THR A 902 43.03 -21.73 10.98
CA THR A 902 44.03 -21.60 12.05
C THR A 902 43.34 -21.06 13.30
N VAL A 903 43.15 -21.91 14.31
CA VAL A 903 42.38 -21.57 15.51
C VAL A 903 43.29 -21.38 16.73
N THR A 904 43.14 -20.25 17.41
CA THR A 904 43.86 -19.88 18.64
C THR A 904 42.87 -19.66 19.77
N GLU A 905 43.13 -20.29 20.92
CA GLU A 905 42.45 -19.93 22.17
C GLU A 905 43.29 -18.91 22.92
N GLN A 906 42.72 -17.73 23.20
CA GLN A 906 43.38 -16.68 23.95
C GLN A 906 42.81 -16.63 25.37
N THR A 907 43.65 -16.97 26.35
CA THR A 907 43.31 -16.82 27.76
C THR A 907 43.28 -15.35 28.16
N CYS A 908 42.16 -14.92 28.75
CA CYS A 908 42.03 -13.59 29.32
C CYS A 908 42.77 -13.54 30.67
N THR A 909 43.89 -12.81 30.72
CA THR A 909 44.77 -12.80 31.91
C THR A 909 44.51 -11.62 32.85
N SER A 910 43.69 -10.65 32.44
CA SER A 910 43.30 -9.48 33.24
C SER A 910 41.96 -8.95 32.77
N GLY A 911 41.15 -8.41 33.68
CA GLY A 911 39.83 -7.82 33.36
C GLY A 911 38.68 -8.83 33.41
N CYS A 912 38.86 -10.04 32.88
CA CYS A 912 37.81 -11.06 32.92
C CYS A 912 37.56 -11.65 34.31
N THR A 913 36.34 -12.13 34.51
CA THR A 913 35.92 -12.87 35.70
C THR A 913 36.85 -14.07 35.93
N SER A 914 37.28 -14.26 37.18
CA SER A 914 38.15 -15.39 37.54
C SER A 914 37.49 -16.72 37.15
N GLY A 915 38.18 -17.49 36.31
CA GLY A 915 37.69 -18.78 35.80
C GLY A 915 36.83 -18.69 34.54
N SER A 916 36.74 -17.54 33.87
CA SER A 916 36.15 -17.46 32.53
C SER A 916 36.96 -18.30 31.53
N GLY A 917 36.27 -18.81 30.50
CA GLY A 917 36.92 -19.56 29.42
C GLY A 917 37.77 -18.66 28.52
N ASN A 918 38.36 -19.25 27.48
CA ASN A 918 39.21 -18.52 26.55
C ASN A 918 38.38 -17.87 25.44
N ASN A 919 38.84 -16.73 24.91
CA ASN A 919 38.40 -16.26 23.59
C ASN A 919 38.83 -17.26 22.52
N LEU A 920 38.07 -17.40 21.43
CA LEU A 920 38.44 -18.17 20.24
C LEU A 920 38.69 -17.26 19.05
N ILE A 921 39.87 -17.33 18.45
CA ILE A 921 40.22 -16.58 17.25
C ILE A 921 40.49 -17.60 16.15
N ALA A 922 39.77 -17.50 15.03
CA ALA A 922 39.94 -18.39 13.88
C ALA A 922 40.28 -17.58 12.63
N GLU A 923 41.40 -17.90 12.01
CA GLU A 923 41.89 -17.19 10.83
C GLU A 923 41.80 -18.08 9.58
N TRP A 924 41.17 -17.56 8.54
CA TRP A 924 41.13 -18.22 7.24
C TRP A 924 42.52 -18.13 6.59
N PRO A 925 43.13 -19.21 6.07
CA PRO A 925 44.52 -19.19 5.62
C PRO A 925 44.76 -18.44 4.30
N HIS A 926 43.71 -17.96 3.60
CA HIS A 926 43.84 -17.26 2.31
C HIS A 926 43.54 -15.74 2.40
N GLY A 927 44.06 -14.96 1.44
CA GLY A 927 43.86 -13.50 1.32
C GLY A 927 44.99 -12.65 1.88
N ASN A 928 44.96 -11.33 1.67
CA ASN A 928 46.03 -10.44 2.14
C ASN A 928 46.03 -10.27 3.67
N ALA A 929 47.02 -10.83 4.37
CA ALA A 929 47.16 -10.75 5.83
C ALA A 929 47.40 -9.33 6.39
N ASN A 930 47.72 -8.35 5.55
CA ASN A 930 47.85 -6.94 5.94
C ASN A 930 46.51 -6.17 5.87
N THR A 931 45.46 -6.78 5.34
CA THR A 931 44.11 -6.23 5.24
C THR A 931 43.12 -7.25 5.77
N VAL A 932 42.77 -7.13 7.05
CA VAL A 932 41.91 -8.07 7.77
C VAL A 932 40.52 -7.47 7.96
N TYR A 933 39.49 -8.19 7.55
CA TYR A 933 38.11 -7.93 7.98
C TYR A 933 37.75 -8.95 9.05
N MET A 934 37.40 -8.46 10.23
CA MET A 934 37.14 -9.29 11.40
C MET A 934 35.64 -9.38 11.67
N PHE A 935 35.17 -10.57 12.02
CA PHE A 935 33.77 -10.86 12.30
C PHE A 935 33.68 -11.56 13.65
N GLY A 936 32.76 -11.17 14.51
CA GLY A 936 32.68 -11.75 15.85
C GLY A 936 31.30 -11.74 16.47
N ALA A 937 31.18 -12.57 17.49
CA ALA A 937 30.03 -12.70 18.37
C ALA A 937 30.56 -13.20 19.73
N HIS A 938 29.94 -12.83 20.83
CA HIS A 938 30.23 -13.50 22.10
C HIS A 938 29.58 -14.88 22.16
N LEU A 939 30.28 -15.79 22.84
CA LEU A 939 29.90 -17.19 22.92
C LEU A 939 29.27 -17.55 24.26
N ASP A 940 29.54 -16.80 25.32
CA ASP A 940 28.90 -17.00 26.61
C ASP A 940 27.45 -16.52 26.62
N GLY A 941 26.64 -17.11 27.49
CA GLY A 941 25.32 -16.57 27.84
C GLY A 941 25.27 -16.21 29.33
N VAL A 942 24.06 -16.03 29.86
CA VAL A 942 23.87 -15.75 31.29
C VAL A 942 23.68 -17.01 32.14
N SER A 943 23.83 -16.91 33.46
CA SER A 943 23.51 -18.03 34.37
C SER A 943 22.01 -18.37 34.43
N ALA A 944 21.14 -17.46 33.99
CA ALA A 944 19.70 -17.60 34.09
C ALA A 944 19.08 -18.55 33.07
N GLY A 945 19.80 -18.90 31.99
CA GLY A 945 19.25 -19.70 30.91
C GLY A 945 20.27 -20.18 29.88
N PRO A 946 19.82 -20.90 28.84
CA PRO A 946 20.70 -21.49 27.84
C PRO A 946 21.29 -20.46 26.86
N GLY A 947 20.67 -19.28 26.73
CA GLY A 947 21.14 -18.18 25.89
C GLY A 947 21.16 -18.57 24.42
N ILE A 948 20.02 -18.95 23.83
CA ILE A 948 19.98 -19.39 22.44
C ILE A 948 19.80 -18.23 21.48
N ASN A 949 18.92 -17.28 21.75
CA ASN A 949 18.91 -16.03 21.00
C ASN A 949 19.96 -15.06 21.55
N ASP A 950 20.06 -15.00 22.88
CA ASP A 950 21.08 -14.33 23.68
C ASP A 950 22.43 -15.04 23.44
N ASN A 951 23.10 -14.63 22.35
CA ASN A 951 24.50 -14.90 21.99
C ASN A 951 24.71 -16.20 21.22
N GLY A 952 23.83 -17.19 21.43
CA GLY A 952 23.79 -18.41 20.61
C GLY A 952 23.49 -18.13 19.14
N SER A 953 22.54 -17.23 18.85
CA SER A 953 22.05 -16.94 17.49
C SER A 953 23.14 -16.33 16.61
N GLY A 954 23.84 -15.32 17.12
CA GLY A 954 24.97 -14.68 16.46
C GLY A 954 26.15 -15.64 16.30
N SER A 955 26.51 -16.35 17.37
CA SER A 955 27.58 -17.37 17.34
C SER A 955 27.32 -18.48 16.32
N GLY A 956 26.09 -18.97 16.23
CA GLY A 956 25.69 -20.03 15.30
C GLY A 956 25.67 -19.58 13.85
N ALA A 957 25.11 -18.40 13.57
CA ALA A 957 25.10 -17.82 12.23
C ALA A 957 26.52 -17.50 11.74
N LEU A 958 27.38 -16.98 12.62
CA LEU A 958 28.78 -16.70 12.33
C LEU A 958 29.57 -17.99 12.04
N LEU A 959 29.34 -19.05 12.83
CA LEU A 959 29.99 -20.34 12.62
C LEU A 959 29.63 -20.92 11.25
N GLU A 960 28.35 -20.95 10.90
CA GLU A 960 27.93 -21.50 9.60
C GLU A 960 28.46 -20.67 8.44
N ALA A 961 28.48 -19.33 8.55
CA ALA A 961 29.09 -18.48 7.53
C ALA A 961 30.59 -18.76 7.33
N ALA A 962 31.33 -19.05 8.41
CA ALA A 962 32.72 -19.47 8.34
C ALA A 962 32.87 -20.86 7.70
N LEU A 963 31.98 -21.80 8.00
CA LEU A 963 31.99 -23.14 7.39
C LEU A 963 31.67 -23.06 5.89
N VAL A 964 30.73 -22.22 5.48
CA VAL A 964 30.40 -22.00 4.06
C VAL A 964 31.55 -21.30 3.32
N LEU A 965 32.25 -20.35 3.95
CA LEU A 965 33.47 -19.76 3.37
C LEU A 965 34.52 -20.84 3.09
N ALA A 966 34.73 -21.77 4.03
CA ALA A 966 35.64 -22.88 3.83
C ALA A 966 35.16 -23.87 2.77
N GLU A 967 33.87 -24.19 2.74
CA GLU A 967 33.25 -25.08 1.74
C GLU A 967 33.39 -24.51 0.32
N LYS A 968 33.09 -23.23 0.14
CA LYS A 968 33.18 -22.56 -1.16
C LYS A 968 34.62 -22.25 -1.57
N ASN A 969 35.51 -22.11 -0.59
CA ASN A 969 36.93 -21.80 -0.75
C ASN A 969 37.20 -20.77 -1.87
N PRO A 970 36.53 -19.59 -1.84
CA PRO A 970 36.64 -18.62 -2.92
C PRO A 970 38.03 -17.97 -2.91
N THR A 971 38.42 -17.39 -4.05
CA THR A 971 39.65 -16.58 -4.12
C THR A 971 39.48 -15.34 -3.26
N MET A 972 40.42 -15.12 -2.34
CA MET A 972 40.35 -14.06 -1.34
C MET A 972 41.23 -12.86 -1.74
N THR A 973 40.62 -11.67 -1.80
CA THR A 973 41.35 -10.40 -1.88
C THR A 973 41.93 -10.03 -0.51
N ASN A 974 41.10 -10.10 0.54
CA ASN A 974 41.45 -9.68 1.89
C ASN A 974 41.34 -10.85 2.86
N ARG A 975 42.08 -10.78 3.98
CA ARG A 975 42.05 -11.80 5.02
C ARG A 975 40.76 -11.68 5.83
N VAL A 976 40.17 -12.83 6.18
CA VAL A 976 39.03 -12.90 7.11
C VAL A 976 39.48 -13.53 8.42
N ARG A 977 39.11 -12.88 9.53
CA ARG A 977 39.33 -13.38 10.89
C ARG A 977 38.00 -13.45 11.63
N PHE A 978 37.77 -14.54 12.33
CA PHE A 978 36.59 -14.75 13.17
C PHE A 978 36.98 -14.72 14.65
N GLY A 979 36.11 -14.16 15.50
CA GLY A 979 36.30 -14.07 16.95
C GLY A 979 35.06 -14.51 17.71
N TRP A 980 35.24 -15.38 18.70
CA TRP A 980 34.23 -15.70 19.71
C TRP A 980 34.71 -15.26 21.08
N TRP A 981 34.00 -14.32 21.68
CA TRP A 981 34.43 -13.67 22.92
C TRP A 981 33.90 -14.36 24.17
N THR A 982 34.63 -14.20 25.26
CA THR A 982 34.24 -14.64 26.60
C THR A 982 33.86 -13.44 27.46
N ASP A 983 33.00 -13.66 28.46
CA ASP A 983 32.77 -12.72 29.57
C ASP A 983 32.24 -11.36 29.11
N GLU A 984 31.50 -11.37 28.00
CA GLU A 984 30.81 -10.20 27.47
C GLU A 984 29.72 -9.75 28.46
N GLU A 985 28.96 -10.71 28.97
CA GLU A 985 27.82 -10.53 29.88
C GLU A 985 28.22 -9.99 31.25
N GLN A 986 29.53 -9.85 31.48
CA GLN A 986 30.16 -9.37 32.70
C GLN A 986 30.95 -8.06 32.48
N GLY A 987 30.88 -7.47 31.28
CA GLY A 987 31.46 -6.16 30.97
C GLY A 987 32.35 -6.12 29.72
N LEU A 988 32.07 -6.91 28.67
CA LEU A 988 32.86 -6.93 27.42
C LEU A 988 34.33 -7.36 27.61
N ASN A 989 34.63 -8.05 28.72
CA ASN A 989 36.01 -8.20 29.21
C ASN A 989 36.90 -8.99 28.22
N GLY A 990 36.34 -9.98 27.54
CA GLY A 990 37.09 -10.78 26.57
C GLY A 990 37.52 -9.99 25.33
N SER A 991 36.60 -9.25 24.71
CA SER A 991 36.91 -8.41 23.54
C SER A 991 37.79 -7.21 23.93
N GLU A 992 37.55 -6.60 25.09
CA GLU A 992 38.40 -5.53 25.63
C GLU A 992 39.83 -6.04 25.85
N PHE A 993 39.99 -7.21 26.47
CA PHE A 993 41.30 -7.83 26.66
C PHE A 993 42.01 -8.09 25.33
N TYR A 994 41.31 -8.63 24.33
CA TYR A 994 41.88 -8.86 22.99
C TYR A 994 42.37 -7.55 22.37
N VAL A 995 41.53 -6.51 22.35
CA VAL A 995 41.89 -5.22 21.76
C VAL A 995 43.03 -4.57 22.53
N ASN A 996 43.04 -4.59 23.86
CA ASN A 996 44.11 -3.99 24.67
C ASN A 996 45.46 -4.68 24.51
N ASN A 997 45.47 -5.99 24.25
CA ASN A 997 46.70 -6.76 24.04
C ASN A 997 47.13 -6.90 22.57
N LEU A 998 46.34 -6.36 21.63
CA LEU A 998 46.70 -6.38 20.21
C LEU A 998 47.74 -5.27 19.93
N PRO A 999 48.94 -5.59 19.39
CA PRO A 999 49.92 -4.56 19.04
C PRO A 999 49.35 -3.55 18.04
N SER A 1000 49.78 -2.29 18.10
CA SER A 1000 49.27 -1.22 17.22
C SER A 1000 49.39 -1.55 15.73
N THR A 1001 50.44 -2.26 15.33
CA THR A 1001 50.65 -2.74 13.96
C THR A 1001 49.62 -3.78 13.54
N GLU A 1002 49.21 -4.66 14.46
CA GLU A 1002 48.17 -5.66 14.20
C GLU A 1002 46.77 -5.04 14.24
N LYS A 1003 46.52 -4.07 15.13
CA LYS A 1003 45.28 -3.27 15.13
C LYS A 1003 45.06 -2.60 13.77
N ALA A 1004 46.11 -1.98 13.21
CA ALA A 1004 46.04 -1.26 11.93
C ALA A 1004 45.73 -2.15 10.71
N LYS A 1005 45.96 -3.47 10.81
CA LYS A 1005 45.58 -4.43 9.77
C LYS A 1005 44.08 -4.68 9.74
N ILE A 1006 43.38 -4.55 10.88
CA ILE A 1006 41.93 -4.75 10.97
C ILE A 1006 41.22 -3.51 10.39
N LYS A 1007 40.56 -3.67 9.24
CA LYS A 1007 39.89 -2.57 8.52
C LYS A 1007 38.48 -2.30 9.02
N ALA A 1008 37.78 -3.36 9.44
CA ALA A 1008 36.52 -3.25 10.15
C ALA A 1008 36.30 -4.49 11.02
N TYR A 1009 35.56 -4.31 12.11
CA TYR A 1009 35.04 -5.38 12.95
C TYR A 1009 33.50 -5.44 12.85
N TYR A 1010 32.97 -6.63 12.58
CA TYR A 1010 31.55 -6.87 12.42
C TYR A 1010 31.01 -7.72 13.57
N ASN A 1011 30.11 -7.17 14.37
CA ASN A 1011 29.57 -7.83 15.55
C ASN A 1011 28.16 -8.38 15.33
N PHE A 1012 27.88 -9.58 15.84
CA PHE A 1012 26.58 -10.23 15.69
C PHE A 1012 26.06 -10.69 17.05
N ASP A 1013 25.15 -9.91 17.59
CA ASP A 1013 24.57 -10.08 18.92
C ASP A 1013 23.05 -10.03 18.80
N MET A 1014 22.40 -11.10 19.30
CA MET A 1014 20.96 -11.36 19.18
C MET A 1014 20.37 -11.13 17.78
N VAL A 1015 20.57 -12.10 16.87
CA VAL A 1015 20.14 -12.00 15.47
C VAL A 1015 18.90 -12.83 15.11
N GLY A 1016 18.25 -13.44 16.11
CA GLY A 1016 17.12 -14.35 15.95
C GLY A 1016 15.83 -13.95 16.69
N SER A 1017 15.74 -12.73 17.22
CA SER A 1017 14.64 -12.32 18.13
C SER A 1017 13.25 -12.49 17.50
N LYS A 1018 12.29 -13.10 18.20
CA LYS A 1018 10.96 -13.40 17.65
C LYS A 1018 10.13 -12.18 17.27
N ASN A 1019 10.09 -11.18 18.14
CA ASN A 1019 9.48 -9.90 17.84
C ASN A 1019 10.54 -8.92 17.33
N GLY A 1020 11.60 -9.40 16.68
CA GLY A 1020 12.77 -8.60 16.34
C GLY A 1020 12.53 -7.48 15.33
N GLY A 1021 13.39 -6.47 15.37
CA GLY A 1021 13.53 -5.46 14.31
C GLY A 1021 14.70 -5.76 13.37
N TYR A 1022 14.97 -4.87 12.41
CA TYR A 1022 16.18 -4.97 11.57
C TYR A 1022 17.08 -3.77 11.89
N PHE A 1023 18.08 -3.99 12.74
CA PHE A 1023 19.02 -2.96 13.15
C PHE A 1023 20.41 -3.19 12.58
N ILE A 1024 21.11 -2.09 12.28
CA ILE A 1024 22.52 -2.08 11.91
C ILE A 1024 23.26 -1.13 12.86
N ASN A 1025 24.35 -1.59 13.47
CA ASN A 1025 25.21 -0.75 14.30
C ASN A 1025 25.99 0.24 13.42
N ASN A 1026 26.04 1.51 13.81
CA ASN A 1026 26.72 2.58 13.07
C ASN A 1026 26.28 2.63 11.61
N ILE A 1027 24.96 2.67 11.37
CA ILE A 1027 24.31 2.44 10.07
C ILE A 1027 24.80 3.37 8.95
N ASN A 1028 25.29 4.56 9.30
CA ASN A 1028 25.82 5.55 8.37
C ASN A 1028 27.34 5.48 8.15
N SER A 1029 28.02 4.46 8.69
CA SER A 1029 29.47 4.29 8.56
C SER A 1029 29.87 3.64 7.24
N ALA A 1030 31.16 3.75 6.87
CA ALA A 1030 31.69 2.99 5.75
C ALA A 1030 31.67 1.48 6.01
N ALA A 1031 31.78 1.05 7.27
CA ALA A 1031 31.74 -0.35 7.66
C ALA A 1031 30.36 -0.97 7.42
N SER A 1032 29.27 -0.22 7.66
CA SER A 1032 27.88 -0.70 7.51
C SER A 1032 27.37 -0.74 6.07
N ALA A 1033 28.05 -0.09 5.12
CA ALA A 1033 27.64 0.00 3.73
C ALA A 1033 27.23 -1.35 3.07
N PRO A 1034 28.03 -2.44 3.14
CA PRO A 1034 27.61 -3.74 2.61
C PRO A 1034 26.39 -4.33 3.32
N MET A 1035 26.24 -4.08 4.62
CA MET A 1035 25.14 -4.60 5.43
C MET A 1035 23.82 -3.91 5.06
N LYS A 1036 23.88 -2.59 4.86
CA LYS A 1036 22.75 -1.80 4.38
C LYS A 1036 22.38 -2.21 2.95
N ALA A 1037 23.37 -2.40 2.07
CA ALA A 1037 23.13 -2.84 0.70
C ALA A 1037 22.41 -4.20 0.64
N TYR A 1038 22.74 -5.13 1.54
CA TYR A 1038 22.03 -6.40 1.66
C TYR A 1038 20.55 -6.20 2.05
N TYR A 1039 20.25 -5.43 3.11
CA TYR A 1039 18.85 -5.18 3.48
C TYR A 1039 18.08 -4.35 2.45
N ASP A 1040 18.72 -3.38 1.81
CA ASP A 1040 18.13 -2.63 0.69
C ASP A 1040 17.75 -3.58 -0.46
N SER A 1041 18.58 -4.61 -0.74
CA SER A 1041 18.28 -5.63 -1.75
C SER A 1041 17.06 -6.48 -1.41
N LEU A 1042 16.70 -6.58 -0.13
CA LEU A 1042 15.49 -7.26 0.35
C LEU A 1042 14.30 -6.31 0.51
N ASN A 1043 14.46 -5.03 0.13
CA ASN A 1043 13.50 -3.95 0.41
C ASN A 1043 13.18 -3.82 1.91
N ILE A 1044 14.14 -4.15 2.77
CA ILE A 1044 14.08 -3.98 4.22
C ILE A 1044 14.74 -2.65 4.55
N GLN A 1045 14.04 -1.77 5.26
CA GLN A 1045 14.58 -0.51 5.72
C GLN A 1045 15.16 -0.69 7.14
N PRO A 1046 16.48 -0.86 7.34
CA PRO A 1046 17.04 -0.96 8.68
C PRO A 1046 16.99 0.35 9.47
N GLU A 1047 17.17 0.26 10.77
CA GLU A 1047 17.39 1.42 11.67
C GLU A 1047 18.72 1.29 12.40
N GLU A 1048 19.21 2.40 12.96
CA GLU A 1048 20.36 2.38 13.86
C GLU A 1048 20.06 1.54 15.11
N ASN A 1049 21.01 0.69 15.52
CA ASN A 1049 20.89 -0.08 16.74
C ASN A 1049 21.16 0.79 17.98
N THR A 1050 20.14 1.51 18.44
CA THR A 1050 20.25 2.36 19.62
C THR A 1050 20.30 1.57 20.93
N GLU A 1051 19.67 0.38 21.00
CA GLU A 1051 19.67 -0.45 22.22
C GLU A 1051 21.04 -1.06 22.50
N GLY A 1052 21.80 -1.43 21.45
CA GLY A 1052 23.13 -2.04 21.56
C GLY A 1052 24.29 -1.05 21.70
N GLN A 1053 24.05 0.26 21.65
CA GLN A 1053 25.12 1.26 21.68
C GLN A 1053 25.95 1.17 22.97
N GLY A 1054 27.23 0.80 22.83
CA GLY A 1054 28.17 0.68 23.96
C GLY A 1054 27.94 -0.54 24.85
N ARG A 1055 27.19 -1.54 24.37
CA ARG A 1055 26.72 -2.69 25.16
C ARG A 1055 27.10 -4.05 24.58
N SER A 1056 27.88 -4.10 23.52
CA SER A 1056 28.32 -5.35 22.89
C SER A 1056 29.78 -5.22 22.43
N ASP A 1057 30.38 -6.33 21.99
CA ASP A 1057 31.83 -6.43 21.75
C ASP A 1057 32.40 -5.42 20.73
N ASP A 1058 31.57 -4.89 19.83
CA ASP A 1058 32.00 -3.83 18.91
C ASP A 1058 32.48 -2.56 19.63
N TYR A 1059 32.00 -2.31 20.84
CA TYR A 1059 32.43 -1.15 21.61
C TYR A 1059 33.93 -1.19 21.96
N SER A 1060 34.45 -2.35 22.35
CA SER A 1060 35.88 -2.55 22.64
C SER A 1060 36.76 -2.22 21.42
N PHE A 1061 36.32 -2.62 20.22
CA PHE A 1061 37.02 -2.33 18.97
C PHE A 1061 36.92 -0.85 18.59
N GLN A 1062 35.76 -0.22 18.81
CA GLN A 1062 35.56 1.21 18.60
C GLN A 1062 36.48 2.05 19.49
N GLN A 1063 36.62 1.70 20.78
CA GLN A 1063 37.57 2.35 21.69
C GLN A 1063 39.03 2.13 21.26
N GLY A 1064 39.30 1.00 20.61
CA GLY A 1064 40.59 0.70 19.98
C GLY A 1064 40.87 1.45 18.66
N GLY A 1065 39.93 2.27 18.17
CA GLY A 1065 40.04 3.02 16.91
C GLY A 1065 39.77 2.20 15.65
N ILE A 1066 39.16 1.02 15.79
CA ILE A 1066 38.81 0.14 14.67
C ILE A 1066 37.35 0.42 14.27
N PRO A 1067 37.04 0.69 12.99
CA PRO A 1067 35.67 0.88 12.53
C PRO A 1067 34.80 -0.35 12.80
N THR A 1068 33.57 -0.15 13.27
CA THR A 1068 32.66 -1.25 13.61
C THR A 1068 31.26 -1.11 13.03
N SER A 1069 30.61 -2.25 12.81
CA SER A 1069 29.21 -2.38 12.41
C SER A 1069 28.68 -3.75 12.84
N GLY A 1070 27.39 -4.02 12.71
CA GLY A 1070 26.80 -5.29 13.16
C GLY A 1070 25.33 -5.42 12.77
N TYR A 1071 24.79 -6.64 12.81
CA TYR A 1071 23.34 -6.87 12.74
C TYR A 1071 22.81 -7.15 14.14
N ALA A 1072 21.65 -6.59 14.45
CA ALA A 1072 20.93 -6.87 15.68
C ALA A 1072 19.43 -6.87 15.43
N MET A 1073 18.71 -7.71 16.18
CA MET A 1073 17.26 -7.84 16.08
C MET A 1073 16.55 -7.33 17.35
N GLY A 1074 17.30 -6.71 18.26
CA GLY A 1074 16.82 -6.12 19.50
C GLY A 1074 16.70 -7.13 20.64
N ALA A 1075 16.76 -6.62 21.86
CA ALA A 1075 16.74 -7.35 23.11
C ALA A 1075 15.50 -6.97 23.95
N SER A 1076 15.70 -6.35 25.11
CA SER A 1076 14.66 -5.98 26.07
C SER A 1076 13.78 -4.78 25.66
N ALA A 1077 14.26 -3.93 24.75
CA ALA A 1077 13.55 -2.73 24.32
C ALA A 1077 12.23 -3.09 23.62
N ARG A 1078 11.24 -2.19 23.72
CA ARG A 1078 9.90 -2.43 23.17
C ARG A 1078 9.80 -1.95 21.73
N LYS A 1079 9.26 -2.80 20.86
CA LYS A 1079 8.95 -2.47 19.48
C LYS A 1079 7.90 -1.37 19.42
N THR A 1080 8.19 -0.26 18.73
CA THR A 1080 7.23 0.82 18.52
C THR A 1080 6.14 0.43 17.52
N SER A 1081 5.01 1.12 17.51
CA SER A 1081 3.96 0.89 16.51
C SER A 1081 4.45 1.12 15.07
N ALA A 1082 5.32 2.12 14.86
CA ALA A 1082 5.95 2.37 13.56
C ALA A 1082 6.81 1.19 13.11
N GLN A 1083 7.63 0.64 14.00
CA GLN A 1083 8.45 -0.54 13.73
C GLN A 1083 7.61 -1.82 13.54
N ALA A 1084 6.49 -1.97 14.25
CA ALA A 1084 5.56 -3.08 14.06
C ALA A 1084 4.84 -3.03 12.70
N THR A 1085 4.44 -1.84 12.23
CA THR A 1085 3.94 -1.65 10.87
C THR A 1085 5.02 -1.92 9.83
N LYS A 1086 6.26 -1.51 10.11
CA LYS A 1086 7.41 -1.61 9.19
C LYS A 1086 7.96 -3.03 9.04
N TRP A 1087 8.03 -3.80 10.12
CA TRP A 1087 8.72 -5.11 10.16
C TRP A 1087 7.82 -6.25 10.63
N GLY A 1088 6.55 -5.99 10.97
CA GLY A 1088 5.65 -6.96 11.59
C GLY A 1088 5.91 -7.14 13.09
N GLY A 1089 5.21 -8.09 13.70
CA GLY A 1089 5.28 -8.38 15.13
C GLY A 1089 4.27 -7.57 15.97
N THR A 1090 4.50 -7.50 17.28
CA THR A 1090 3.58 -6.91 18.25
C THR A 1090 4.15 -5.59 18.78
N ALA A 1091 3.44 -4.49 18.52
CA ALA A 1091 3.77 -3.18 19.07
C ALA A 1091 3.68 -3.19 20.60
N ASN A 1092 4.52 -2.39 21.26
CA ASN A 1092 4.70 -2.29 22.70
C ASN A 1092 5.13 -3.59 23.42
N ALA A 1093 5.44 -4.68 22.70
CA ALA A 1093 6.11 -5.85 23.26
C ALA A 1093 7.64 -5.74 23.10
N ALA A 1094 8.42 -6.38 23.99
CA ALA A 1094 9.88 -6.46 23.85
C ALA A 1094 10.28 -7.10 22.50
N TYR A 1095 11.42 -6.74 21.93
CA TYR A 1095 11.96 -7.42 20.75
C TYR A 1095 12.25 -8.90 21.05
N ASP A 1096 12.78 -9.15 22.24
CA ASP A 1096 12.90 -10.46 22.85
C ASP A 1096 12.45 -10.44 24.32
N ALA A 1097 11.34 -11.12 24.61
CA ALA A 1097 10.81 -11.22 25.96
C ALA A 1097 11.55 -12.23 26.85
N CYS A 1098 12.41 -13.07 26.26
CA CYS A 1098 13.22 -14.06 26.95
C CYS A 1098 14.69 -13.62 27.13
N TYR A 1099 15.04 -12.38 26.77
CA TYR A 1099 16.37 -11.81 27.04
C TYR A 1099 16.77 -12.00 28.51
N HIS A 1100 17.97 -12.56 28.75
CA HIS A 1100 18.49 -12.92 30.08
C HIS A 1100 17.55 -13.82 30.92
N ALA A 1101 16.74 -14.67 30.28
CA ALA A 1101 15.76 -15.53 30.96
C ALA A 1101 15.90 -17.01 30.57
N SER A 1102 15.36 -17.88 31.42
CA SER A 1102 15.39 -19.34 31.22
C SER A 1102 14.59 -19.82 30.01
N CYS A 1103 13.65 -19.01 29.50
CA CYS A 1103 12.87 -19.33 28.31
C CYS A 1103 13.62 -19.13 26.99
N ASP A 1104 14.84 -18.56 27.01
CA ASP A 1104 15.64 -18.35 25.81
C ASP A 1104 16.27 -19.64 25.27
N THR A 1105 15.41 -20.45 24.67
CA THR A 1105 15.70 -21.77 24.09
C THR A 1105 15.61 -21.71 22.56
N THR A 1106 15.85 -22.81 21.86
CA THR A 1106 15.67 -22.88 20.39
C THR A 1106 14.24 -22.58 19.95
N SER A 1107 13.27 -22.75 20.86
CA SER A 1107 11.89 -22.35 20.61
C SER A 1107 11.72 -20.83 20.54
N ASN A 1108 12.65 -20.01 21.06
CA ASN A 1108 12.64 -18.55 21.08
C ASN A 1108 13.31 -17.90 19.85
N ILE A 1109 13.40 -18.62 18.73
CA ILE A 1109 14.08 -18.13 17.52
C ILE A 1109 13.07 -17.88 16.39
N SER A 1110 13.20 -16.72 15.72
CA SER A 1110 12.57 -16.44 14.43
C SER A 1110 13.45 -16.97 13.31
N ALA A 1111 12.97 -18.00 12.59
CA ALA A 1111 13.67 -18.53 11.42
C ALA A 1111 13.90 -17.46 10.34
N THR A 1112 12.93 -16.58 10.12
CA THR A 1112 13.02 -15.50 9.13
C THR A 1112 14.11 -14.48 9.50
N HIS A 1113 14.17 -14.05 10.76
CA HIS A 1113 15.20 -13.09 11.20
C HIS A 1113 16.58 -13.71 11.14
N LEU A 1114 16.70 -14.96 11.62
CA LEU A 1114 17.95 -15.69 11.62
C LEU A 1114 18.47 -15.97 10.20
N ASN A 1115 17.62 -16.34 9.25
CA ASN A 1115 18.00 -16.54 7.84
C ASN A 1115 18.55 -15.25 7.23
N ARG A 1116 17.80 -14.16 7.35
CA ARG A 1116 18.20 -12.85 6.83
C ARG A 1116 19.51 -12.37 7.45
N ALA A 1117 19.73 -12.61 8.75
CA ALA A 1117 20.99 -12.27 9.39
C ALA A 1117 22.15 -13.12 8.85
N ALA A 1118 21.98 -14.44 8.78
CA ALA A 1118 23.02 -15.36 8.32
C ALA A 1118 23.46 -15.06 6.88
N ASP A 1119 22.51 -14.82 5.99
CA ASP A 1119 22.78 -14.42 4.61
C ASP A 1119 23.45 -13.04 4.53
N GLY A 1120 23.04 -12.09 5.37
CA GLY A 1120 23.69 -10.78 5.46
C GLY A 1120 25.14 -10.87 5.93
N ILE A 1121 25.45 -11.79 6.86
CA ILE A 1121 26.82 -12.07 7.30
C ILE A 1121 27.64 -12.58 6.11
N ALA A 1122 27.13 -13.58 5.39
CA ALA A 1122 27.78 -14.10 4.18
C ALA A 1122 27.96 -13.02 3.11
N TYR A 1123 26.94 -12.20 2.85
CA TYR A 1123 27.01 -11.07 1.94
C TYR A 1123 28.14 -10.11 2.30
N THR A 1124 28.28 -9.79 3.59
CA THR A 1124 29.30 -8.87 4.08
C THR A 1124 30.70 -9.47 3.95
N ILE A 1125 30.89 -10.76 4.27
CA ILE A 1125 32.16 -11.48 4.07
C ILE A 1125 32.56 -11.45 2.59
N TRP A 1126 31.64 -11.80 1.68
CA TRP A 1126 31.94 -11.86 0.25
C TRP A 1126 32.24 -10.48 -0.34
N LYS A 1127 31.50 -9.45 0.05
CA LYS A 1127 31.75 -8.09 -0.42
C LYS A 1127 33.07 -7.51 0.06
N GLN A 1128 33.50 -7.86 1.28
CA GLN A 1128 34.72 -7.29 1.86
C GLN A 1128 35.98 -8.07 1.50
N ALA A 1129 35.89 -9.39 1.33
CA ALA A 1129 37.09 -10.24 1.33
C ALA A 1129 37.27 -11.13 0.11
N VAL A 1130 36.23 -11.41 -0.68
CA VAL A 1130 36.32 -12.28 -1.86
C VAL A 1130 36.64 -11.46 -3.12
N SER A 1131 37.50 -11.98 -3.99
CA SER A 1131 37.81 -11.35 -5.27
C SER A 1131 36.71 -11.65 -6.29
N GLY A 1132 35.86 -10.66 -6.58
CA GLY A 1132 34.92 -10.69 -7.70
C GLY A 1132 33.65 -9.87 -7.46
N GLY A 1133 33.58 -8.67 -8.06
CA GLY A 1133 32.36 -7.87 -8.09
C GLY A 1133 32.50 -6.45 -8.65
N THR A 1134 33.32 -6.21 -9.69
CA THR A 1134 32.85 -5.22 -10.68
C THR A 1134 31.58 -5.81 -11.31
N PRO A 1135 30.51 -5.02 -11.50
CA PRO A 1135 29.33 -5.50 -12.21
C PRO A 1135 29.74 -6.11 -13.55
N PRO A 1136 29.07 -7.17 -14.08
CA PRO A 1136 29.07 -7.30 -15.52
C PRO A 1136 28.54 -5.96 -16.07
N PRO A 1137 29.13 -5.42 -17.14
CA PRO A 1137 28.64 -4.19 -17.72
C PRO A 1137 27.16 -4.40 -18.08
N PRO A 1138 26.24 -3.47 -17.77
CA PRO A 1138 24.93 -3.54 -18.39
C PRO A 1138 25.13 -3.30 -19.90
N PRO A 1139 24.15 -3.71 -20.70
CA PRO A 1139 24.25 -4.84 -21.63
C PRO A 1139 25.45 -4.74 -22.58
N GLY A 1140 26.30 -5.78 -22.63
CA GLY A 1140 27.43 -5.84 -23.54
C GLY A 1140 27.58 -7.24 -24.11
N CYS A 1141 27.87 -7.33 -25.39
CA CYS A 1141 28.01 -8.58 -26.15
C CYS A 1141 29.30 -9.34 -25.79
N ALA A 1142 29.63 -9.45 -24.50
CA ALA A 1142 30.86 -10.05 -24.01
C ALA A 1142 30.62 -10.87 -22.74
N GLY A 1143 31.44 -11.89 -22.51
CA GLY A 1143 31.42 -12.73 -21.31
C GLY A 1143 32.81 -13.25 -20.96
N THR A 1144 32.98 -13.75 -19.73
CA THR A 1144 34.25 -14.32 -19.23
C THR A 1144 33.95 -15.52 -18.34
N ASN A 1145 34.71 -16.61 -18.52
CA ASN A 1145 34.68 -17.78 -17.65
C ASN A 1145 36.09 -17.99 -17.05
N THR A 1146 36.17 -17.88 -15.74
CA THR A 1146 37.40 -18.07 -14.95
C THR A 1146 37.41 -19.40 -14.18
N ASN A 1147 36.46 -20.29 -14.45
CA ASN A 1147 36.42 -21.60 -13.81
C ASN A 1147 37.50 -22.49 -14.43
N ALA A 1148 38.41 -22.94 -13.57
CA ALA A 1148 39.46 -23.85 -13.94
C ALA A 1148 38.89 -25.16 -14.48
N VAL A 1149 39.17 -25.49 -15.75
CA VAL A 1149 38.80 -26.78 -16.34
C VAL A 1149 40.09 -27.56 -16.59
N ASN A 1150 40.28 -28.65 -15.86
CA ASN A 1150 41.40 -29.54 -16.09
C ASN A 1150 41.33 -30.10 -17.51
N ILE A 1151 42.49 -30.18 -18.17
CA ILE A 1151 42.71 -30.83 -19.45
C ILE A 1151 43.53 -32.08 -19.13
N PRO A 1152 42.88 -33.24 -18.89
CA PRO A 1152 43.58 -34.50 -18.77
C PRO A 1152 44.27 -34.89 -20.08
N ASP A 1153 45.34 -35.67 -19.94
CA ASP A 1153 46.18 -36.14 -21.05
C ASP A 1153 45.36 -36.86 -22.13
N ASN A 1154 45.57 -36.49 -23.40
CA ASN A 1154 44.86 -37.03 -24.56
C ASN A 1154 43.31 -36.95 -24.48
N THR A 1155 42.77 -35.84 -23.95
CA THR A 1155 41.32 -35.62 -23.84
C THR A 1155 40.84 -34.31 -24.44
N THR A 1156 39.52 -34.22 -24.66
CA THR A 1156 38.83 -32.99 -25.03
C THR A 1156 37.98 -32.51 -23.87
N VAL A 1157 38.09 -31.23 -23.54
CA VAL A 1157 37.28 -30.57 -22.51
C VAL A 1157 36.64 -29.30 -23.05
N GLU A 1158 35.50 -28.92 -22.48
CA GLU A 1158 34.76 -27.72 -22.86
C GLU A 1158 34.54 -26.82 -21.65
N SER A 1159 34.66 -25.52 -21.86
CA SER A 1159 34.35 -24.47 -20.89
C SER A 1159 33.36 -23.50 -21.50
N ALA A 1160 32.25 -23.19 -20.84
CA ALA A 1160 31.13 -22.46 -21.45
C ALA A 1160 30.96 -21.02 -20.89
N ILE A 1161 30.54 -20.08 -21.74
CA ILE A 1161 30.11 -18.72 -21.38
C ILE A 1161 28.70 -18.52 -21.95
N THR A 1162 27.76 -18.05 -21.13
CA THR A 1162 26.43 -17.65 -21.62
C THR A 1162 26.39 -16.14 -21.84
N ILE A 1163 26.13 -15.71 -23.07
CA ILE A 1163 25.87 -14.30 -23.41
C ILE A 1163 24.35 -14.14 -23.54
N ALA A 1164 23.77 -13.17 -22.81
CA ALA A 1164 22.34 -12.88 -22.82
C ALA A 1164 22.11 -11.37 -22.88
N ASN A 1165 21.01 -10.94 -23.51
CA ASN A 1165 20.62 -9.54 -23.69
C ASN A 1165 21.60 -8.68 -24.51
N CYS A 1166 22.40 -9.29 -25.39
CA CYS A 1166 23.18 -8.58 -26.42
C CYS A 1166 22.26 -8.18 -27.58
N SER A 1167 22.21 -6.87 -27.87
CA SER A 1167 21.38 -6.28 -28.93
C SER A 1167 22.11 -6.07 -30.26
N SER A 1168 23.42 -6.30 -30.30
CA SER A 1168 24.27 -6.12 -31.49
C SER A 1168 24.67 -7.47 -32.08
N ALA A 1169 24.70 -7.60 -33.41
CA ALA A 1169 25.27 -8.79 -34.05
C ALA A 1169 26.79 -8.88 -33.76
N PRO A 1170 27.39 -10.08 -33.70
CA PRO A 1170 28.81 -10.22 -33.48
C PRO A 1170 29.63 -9.60 -34.63
N SER A 1171 30.86 -9.23 -34.36
CA SER A 1171 31.78 -8.58 -35.29
C SER A 1171 32.66 -9.57 -36.02
N ALA A 1172 33.14 -9.17 -37.19
CA ALA A 1172 34.21 -9.88 -37.90
C ALA A 1172 35.58 -9.80 -37.18
N THR A 1173 35.66 -8.99 -36.12
CA THR A 1173 36.87 -8.74 -35.32
C THR A 1173 36.68 -9.09 -33.84
N ALA A 1174 35.73 -9.99 -33.54
CA ALA A 1174 35.49 -10.48 -32.19
C ALA A 1174 36.77 -11.05 -31.57
N THR A 1175 36.93 -10.90 -30.26
CA THR A 1175 38.16 -11.29 -29.55
C THR A 1175 37.92 -12.36 -28.50
N VAL A 1176 38.88 -13.29 -28.40
CA VAL A 1176 38.88 -14.41 -27.47
C VAL A 1176 40.20 -14.45 -26.70
N PRO A 1177 40.34 -13.69 -25.61
CA PRO A 1177 41.42 -13.87 -24.64
C PRO A 1177 41.36 -15.26 -24.00
N VAL A 1178 42.47 -16.01 -24.03
CA VAL A 1178 42.59 -17.35 -23.45
C VAL A 1178 43.84 -17.42 -22.56
N ASP A 1179 43.67 -17.95 -21.35
CA ASP A 1179 44.72 -18.32 -20.41
C ASP A 1179 44.58 -19.81 -20.06
N ILE A 1180 45.42 -20.64 -20.69
CA ILE A 1180 45.53 -22.07 -20.43
C ILE A 1180 46.94 -22.34 -19.94
N ASN A 1181 47.07 -22.97 -18.77
CA ASN A 1181 48.33 -23.56 -18.39
C ASN A 1181 48.43 -24.97 -18.98
N HIS A 1182 49.52 -25.30 -19.67
CA HIS A 1182 49.76 -26.63 -20.23
C HIS A 1182 51.28 -26.86 -20.25
N THR A 1183 51.72 -28.05 -19.87
CA THR A 1183 53.16 -28.40 -19.78
C THR A 1183 53.87 -28.40 -21.12
N TRP A 1184 53.12 -28.51 -22.22
CA TRP A 1184 53.61 -28.31 -23.58
C TRP A 1184 52.48 -27.75 -24.43
N ARG A 1185 52.52 -26.52 -24.96
CA ARG A 1185 51.35 -25.99 -25.71
C ARG A 1185 51.28 -26.43 -27.18
N GLY A 1186 52.26 -27.21 -27.62
CA GLY A 1186 52.42 -27.70 -28.99
C GLY A 1186 51.39 -28.76 -29.36
N ASP A 1187 50.82 -29.48 -28.40
CA ASP A 1187 49.76 -30.47 -28.60
C ASP A 1187 48.34 -29.93 -28.37
N VAL A 1188 48.18 -28.68 -27.93
CA VAL A 1188 46.86 -28.12 -27.61
C VAL A 1188 46.16 -27.57 -28.86
N VAL A 1189 44.96 -28.07 -29.14
CA VAL A 1189 44.02 -27.53 -30.14
C VAL A 1189 42.91 -26.77 -29.42
N ILE A 1190 42.61 -25.54 -29.88
CA ILE A 1190 41.60 -24.66 -29.27
C ILE A 1190 40.58 -24.25 -30.33
N ASP A 1191 39.31 -24.56 -30.09
CA ASP A 1191 38.16 -24.14 -30.88
C ASP A 1191 37.19 -23.31 -30.03
N LEU A 1192 36.59 -22.27 -30.62
CA LEU A 1192 35.40 -21.60 -30.08
C LEU A 1192 34.15 -22.18 -30.75
N ILE A 1193 33.20 -22.65 -29.97
CA ILE A 1193 31.93 -23.21 -30.41
C ILE A 1193 30.82 -22.18 -30.17
N ALA A 1194 30.09 -21.81 -31.22
CA ALA A 1194 28.97 -20.88 -31.20
C ALA A 1194 27.67 -21.56 -30.70
N PRO A 1195 26.63 -20.78 -30.34
CA PRO A 1195 25.38 -21.31 -29.81
C PRO A 1195 24.62 -22.24 -30.77
N ASP A 1196 24.81 -22.08 -32.08
CA ASP A 1196 24.23 -22.92 -33.12
C ASP A 1196 25.02 -24.24 -33.33
N GLY A 1197 26.18 -24.38 -32.68
CA GLY A 1197 27.10 -25.51 -32.79
C GLY A 1197 28.26 -25.31 -33.77
N SER A 1198 28.35 -24.18 -34.47
CA SER A 1198 29.44 -23.86 -35.39
C SER A 1198 30.78 -23.73 -34.66
N ALA A 1199 31.87 -24.28 -35.22
CA ALA A 1199 33.18 -24.34 -34.57
C ALA A 1199 34.23 -23.48 -35.31
N TYR A 1200 34.95 -22.65 -34.55
CA TYR A 1200 35.96 -21.73 -35.05
C TYR A 1200 37.33 -22.04 -34.43
N ARG A 1201 38.29 -22.45 -35.26
CA ARG A 1201 39.66 -22.80 -34.84
C ARG A 1201 40.45 -21.55 -34.44
N LEU A 1202 40.83 -21.47 -33.17
CA LEU A 1202 41.66 -20.38 -32.64
C LEU A 1202 43.16 -20.74 -32.66
N LYS A 1203 43.51 -21.97 -32.27
CA LYS A 1203 44.89 -22.49 -32.29
C LYS A 1203 44.91 -23.96 -32.71
N ASN A 1204 45.89 -24.33 -33.54
CA ASN A 1204 46.16 -25.73 -33.89
C ASN A 1204 47.40 -26.25 -33.15
N SER A 1205 47.53 -27.56 -33.07
CA SER A 1205 48.75 -28.21 -32.60
C SER A 1205 49.90 -27.99 -33.59
N SER A 1206 51.12 -27.93 -33.07
CA SER A 1206 52.37 -27.71 -33.79
C SER A 1206 53.52 -28.38 -33.04
N SER A 1207 54.18 -29.34 -33.69
CA SER A 1207 55.36 -30.03 -33.12
C SER A 1207 56.58 -29.12 -32.90
N ASN A 1208 56.53 -27.88 -33.38
CA ASN A 1208 57.59 -26.88 -33.22
C ASN A 1208 57.29 -25.83 -32.13
N ASP A 1209 56.13 -25.90 -31.45
CA ASP A 1209 55.73 -24.94 -30.41
C ASP A 1209 55.97 -25.52 -29.01
N SER A 1210 57.23 -25.50 -28.58
CA SER A 1210 57.69 -26.27 -27.42
C SER A 1210 57.58 -25.60 -26.06
N ALA A 1211 56.91 -24.45 -25.99
CA ALA A 1211 56.81 -23.70 -24.75
C ALA A 1211 55.51 -23.98 -24.00
N ASP A 1212 55.56 -23.74 -22.69
CA ASP A 1212 54.44 -23.97 -21.79
C ASP A 1212 53.39 -22.86 -21.97
N ASN A 1213 52.14 -23.21 -21.67
CA ASN A 1213 50.98 -22.32 -21.53
C ASN A 1213 50.55 -21.53 -22.79
N VAL A 1214 49.25 -21.36 -22.96
CA VAL A 1214 48.65 -20.47 -23.96
C VAL A 1214 48.06 -19.26 -23.23
N LYS A 1215 48.75 -18.13 -23.30
CA LYS A 1215 48.24 -16.82 -22.82
C LYS A 1215 48.19 -15.85 -23.99
N GLN A 1216 47.10 -15.89 -24.74
CA GLN A 1216 46.97 -15.16 -26.00
C GLN A 1216 45.52 -14.71 -26.22
N THR A 1217 45.35 -13.55 -26.87
CA THR A 1217 44.07 -13.11 -27.41
C THR A 1217 43.98 -13.46 -28.89
N PHE A 1218 42.95 -14.22 -29.26
CA PHE A 1218 42.66 -14.57 -30.65
C PHE A 1218 41.59 -13.60 -31.22
N THR A 1219 41.69 -13.28 -32.51
CA THR A 1219 40.64 -12.54 -33.22
C THR A 1219 39.96 -13.48 -34.21
N VAL A 1220 38.63 -13.51 -34.20
CA VAL A 1220 37.82 -14.44 -34.98
C VAL A 1220 36.61 -13.71 -35.58
N ASN A 1221 36.24 -14.08 -36.81
CA ASN A 1221 35.06 -13.51 -37.45
C ASN A 1221 33.81 -14.29 -37.04
N LEU A 1222 32.92 -13.65 -36.28
CA LEU A 1222 31.67 -14.25 -35.79
C LEU A 1222 30.42 -13.57 -36.38
N SER A 1223 30.54 -12.74 -37.42
CA SER A 1223 29.43 -11.90 -37.87
C SER A 1223 28.23 -12.65 -38.45
N GLY A 1224 28.35 -13.96 -38.70
CA GLY A 1224 27.26 -14.84 -39.10
C GLY A 1224 26.49 -15.48 -37.93
N GLU A 1225 26.96 -15.29 -36.69
CA GLU A 1225 26.48 -16.01 -35.52
C GLU A 1225 25.41 -15.25 -34.73
N THR A 1226 24.65 -16.01 -33.93
CA THR A 1226 23.72 -15.41 -32.97
C THR A 1226 24.45 -14.97 -31.70
N SER A 1227 24.27 -13.71 -31.30
CA SER A 1227 25.00 -13.16 -30.15
C SER A 1227 24.58 -13.76 -28.80
N ASN A 1228 23.29 -14.03 -28.64
CA ASN A 1228 22.72 -14.55 -27.40
C ASN A 1228 22.68 -16.08 -27.42
N GLY A 1229 23.29 -16.71 -26.43
CA GLY A 1229 23.37 -18.16 -26.32
C GLY A 1229 24.59 -18.62 -25.53
N THR A 1230 24.77 -19.94 -25.47
CA THR A 1230 25.93 -20.53 -24.79
C THR A 1230 27.07 -20.73 -25.80
N TRP A 1231 28.15 -19.98 -25.61
CA TRP A 1231 29.41 -20.13 -26.32
C TRP A 1231 30.33 -21.07 -25.54
N LYS A 1232 31.16 -21.87 -26.21
CA LYS A 1232 32.10 -22.77 -25.52
C LYS A 1232 33.50 -22.68 -26.07
N LEU A 1233 34.51 -22.65 -25.21
CA LEU A 1233 35.88 -22.92 -25.57
C LEU A 1233 36.12 -24.42 -25.43
N ARG A 1234 36.36 -25.10 -26.55
CA ARG A 1234 36.74 -26.50 -26.62
C ARG A 1234 38.25 -26.59 -26.75
N VAL A 1235 38.88 -27.27 -25.80
CA VAL A 1235 40.33 -27.48 -25.77
C VAL A 1235 40.61 -28.97 -25.84
N GLN A 1236 41.47 -29.38 -26.76
CA GLN A 1236 41.86 -30.77 -26.95
C GLN A 1236 43.36 -30.87 -26.75
N ASP A 1237 43.77 -31.78 -25.88
CA ASP A 1237 45.13 -32.31 -25.90
C ASP A 1237 45.14 -33.52 -26.84
N ILE A 1238 46.02 -33.49 -27.85
CA ILE A 1238 46.11 -34.52 -28.89
C ILE A 1238 47.36 -35.39 -28.79
N ALA A 1239 48.20 -35.20 -27.78
CA ALA A 1239 49.39 -36.02 -27.52
C ALA A 1239 49.27 -36.73 -26.17
N THR A 1240 50.29 -37.51 -25.82
CA THR A 1240 50.36 -38.22 -24.53
C THR A 1240 51.50 -37.65 -23.70
N ASN A 1241 51.35 -37.66 -22.37
CA ASN A 1241 52.27 -37.24 -21.29
C ASN A 1241 52.17 -35.78 -20.81
N ASP A 1242 51.30 -34.97 -21.40
CA ASP A 1242 51.13 -33.57 -21.01
C ASP A 1242 49.74 -33.34 -20.43
N THR A 1243 49.60 -32.39 -19.53
CA THR A 1243 48.30 -32.04 -18.93
C THR A 1243 48.23 -30.55 -18.70
N GLY A 1244 47.02 -30.03 -18.59
CA GLY A 1244 46.84 -28.61 -18.33
C GLY A 1244 45.54 -28.24 -17.65
N VAL A 1245 45.29 -26.94 -17.59
CA VAL A 1245 44.10 -26.32 -17.01
C VAL A 1245 43.76 -25.09 -17.85
N ILE A 1246 42.51 -24.98 -18.29
CA ILE A 1246 41.95 -23.72 -18.75
C ILE A 1246 41.75 -22.84 -17.51
N ASN A 1247 42.64 -21.88 -17.26
CA ASN A 1247 42.53 -21.00 -16.10
C ASN A 1247 41.40 -19.99 -16.29
N SER A 1248 41.34 -19.37 -17.47
CA SER A 1248 40.28 -18.44 -17.82
C SER A 1248 40.22 -18.22 -19.33
N TRP A 1249 39.04 -17.82 -19.81
CA TRP A 1249 38.90 -17.27 -21.15
C TRP A 1249 37.74 -16.28 -21.20
N SER A 1250 37.78 -15.38 -22.17
CA SER A 1250 36.75 -14.37 -22.41
C SER A 1250 36.31 -14.40 -23.86
N LEU A 1251 35.10 -13.94 -24.13
CA LEU A 1251 34.59 -13.69 -25.47
C LEU A 1251 34.04 -12.26 -25.51
N ASN A 1252 34.43 -11.49 -26.51
CA ASN A 1252 33.88 -10.18 -26.79
C ASN A 1252 33.45 -10.15 -28.28
N LEU A 1253 32.14 -10.17 -28.52
CA LEU A 1253 31.49 -10.31 -29.82
C LEU A 1253 31.58 -9.04 -30.66
#